data_AF-A0A963I1D1-F1
#
_entry.id   AF-A0A963I1D1-F1
#
_cell.length_a   1.000
_cell.length_b   1.000
_cell.length_c   1.000
_cell.angle_alpha   90.00
_cell.angle_beta   90.00
_cell.angle_gamma   90.00
#
_symmetry.space_group_name_H-M   'P 1'
#
loop_
_entity.id
_entity.type
_entity.pdbx_description
1 polymer ?
#
loop_
_entity_poly.entity_id
_entity_poly.type
_entity_poly.pdbx_seq_one_letter_code
_entity_poly.pdbx_strand_id
1 'polypeptide(L)'
;MPLPHRLLVVATLPVLAGCVTNGVHQGLKAMGLGQDAPPPAEASAAPQAEAPAPVPVATRRLRQPEGHWTSVFSCQGHVYQLATTFSGEGSQARAHLSGTPRPSGLPVAGAARQLPPFDGDYAVAFDATSAELMLTPTTPQLPRLVAMLAPDGERAAAQLDGAQWSSCSSAVLMAPGRTSFLDGRLSQAPSTTGALLKRLGAMNPFAQRRPKRCDPDTVAWVTRFLEGLPPGIRNVQSARPYVAPMYADRRFEAAFGGPLSEVSDQQGQILAAQASSAAGCELPRELQAKARYGLPGLLEPLQNRVAYSRDQLALDLAASEIYQGWLAATRDRLTAWRKAPPQQAADLLQEIRLLEPRVQFATRLSLAHPVEGVEAALADTRSLLAARAEEHQFTQALAAAQPTMESLVPLVALARLNRGDPEAAQIRTRARIDALLPAAMEAELARAKDIDGYRRLAAWRQTYPGVVAMASPATVQQVGARIDQGVSALGSTIAGELRARFQREVGALPAGAEALAAGVAFEGRIAAEAAALAATPDMKAFATERASRRATDLAAALPDLLSTAGGLPHVTAIEAFDARYLLPDDKGSPAARELASALARRHAELAPFDGTPAASYFNALYGGDTARLRALDTAFAEPYRRELMPAMQQMAPLMNGIAKLAGVRTDYGAAMQHAFENISLIVPVWSIFLVEYEGRLKQCMDPQPVTFRHTITTRTIYRDGFGTYLYELPPVESSYEVRVNHRFKDIYDAVGLSNPRSPLGQMVDQMFGGKDRLKVAEIVDGTRRLMNDLNRQGCDSPLMARMVDHMERYFADYQQRQRGTADALLGR
;
A
#
# COMPACT_ATOMS: atom_id res chain seq x y z
N MET A 1 -3.51 -70.26 -15.92
CA MET A 1 -3.95 -70.03 -14.53
C MET A 1 -4.08 -68.52 -14.32
N PRO A 2 -5.28 -67.92 -14.32
CA PRO A 2 -5.43 -66.49 -14.14
C PRO A 2 -5.63 -66.13 -12.66
N LEU A 3 -4.86 -65.15 -12.19
CA LEU A 3 -4.95 -64.52 -10.87
C LEU A 3 -6.28 -63.76 -10.72
N PRO A 4 -6.88 -63.68 -9.52
CA PRO A 4 -8.16 -63.03 -9.32
C PRO A 4 -8.03 -61.50 -9.32
N HIS A 5 -8.80 -60.84 -10.17
CA HIS A 5 -9.05 -59.40 -10.15
C HIS A 5 -9.80 -59.00 -8.87
N ARG A 6 -9.08 -58.49 -7.86
CA ARG A 6 -9.67 -57.75 -6.74
C ARG A 6 -8.76 -56.56 -6.40
N LEU A 7 -9.11 -55.40 -6.92
CA LEU A 7 -8.58 -54.11 -6.48
C LEU A 7 -9.76 -53.14 -6.43
N LEU A 8 -10.63 -53.36 -5.43
CA LEU A 8 -11.61 -52.38 -5.00
C LEU A 8 -10.88 -51.47 -4.01
N VAL A 9 -10.52 -50.26 -4.43
CA VAL A 9 -9.83 -49.28 -3.56
C VAL A 9 -10.86 -48.72 -2.59
N VAL A 10 -10.98 -49.34 -1.42
CA VAL A 10 -11.58 -48.72 -0.24
C VAL A 10 -10.52 -47.80 0.35
N ALA A 11 -10.66 -46.49 0.14
CA ALA A 11 -9.72 -45.50 0.66
C ALA A 11 -9.83 -45.41 2.19
N THR A 12 -8.93 -46.08 2.90
CA THR A 12 -8.66 -45.86 4.33
C THR A 12 -7.34 -45.10 4.47
N LEU A 13 -7.41 -43.83 4.88
CA LEU A 13 -6.26 -42.96 5.14
C LEU A 13 -5.94 -42.93 6.64
N PRO A 14 -4.69 -43.19 7.06
CA PRO A 14 -4.13 -42.57 8.25
C PRO A 14 -2.85 -41.78 7.93
N VAL A 15 -2.47 -40.95 8.90
CA VAL A 15 -1.27 -40.08 8.97
C VAL A 15 -1.55 -38.64 8.50
N LEU A 16 -1.79 -37.76 9.47
CA LEU A 16 -1.22 -36.40 9.60
C LEU A 16 -1.95 -35.65 10.73
N ALA A 17 -1.41 -35.74 11.95
CA ALA A 17 -1.77 -34.87 13.07
C ALA A 17 -0.48 -34.42 13.74
N GLY A 18 -0.06 -33.19 13.45
CA GLY A 18 1.10 -32.56 14.06
C GLY A 18 1.29 -31.15 13.50
N CYS A 19 1.37 -30.18 14.41
CA CYS A 19 1.76 -28.77 14.19
C CYS A 19 0.66 -27.81 13.70
N VAL A 20 -0.10 -27.20 14.63
CA VAL A 20 -0.29 -25.72 14.69
C VAL A 20 -0.63 -25.33 16.14
N THR A 21 0.32 -24.75 16.86
CA THR A 21 0.05 -23.89 18.03
C THR A 21 0.98 -22.67 18.02
N ASN A 22 0.40 -21.55 18.46
CA ASN A 22 0.99 -20.29 18.96
C ASN A 22 1.14 -19.10 18.01
N GLY A 23 0.53 -17.99 18.45
CA GLY A 23 1.18 -16.67 18.42
C GLY A 23 0.25 -15.46 18.28
N VAL A 24 -0.30 -14.92 19.39
CA VAL A 24 -0.66 -13.49 19.47
C VAL A 24 -0.48 -12.97 20.90
N HIS A 25 0.50 -12.08 21.11
CA HIS A 25 0.57 -11.22 22.30
C HIS A 25 1.20 -9.85 22.00
N GLN A 26 0.47 -8.80 22.42
CA GLN A 26 0.89 -7.51 23.00
C GLN A 26 1.46 -6.32 22.20
N GLY A 27 0.95 -5.13 22.58
CA GLY A 27 1.61 -3.82 22.64
C GLY A 27 0.55 -2.70 22.83
N LEU A 28 0.68 -1.62 23.60
CA LEU A 28 1.55 -1.14 24.68
C LEU A 28 0.89 0.15 25.22
N LYS A 29 1.10 0.48 26.50
CA LYS A 29 0.70 1.71 27.23
C LYS A 29 1.77 2.82 27.11
N ALA A 30 1.35 4.10 27.14
CA ALA A 30 1.89 5.25 27.92
C ALA A 30 1.57 6.58 27.19
N MET A 31 0.73 7.50 27.71
CA MET A 31 0.93 8.52 28.78
C MET A 31 2.03 9.57 28.51
N GLY A 32 1.65 10.86 28.58
CA GLY A 32 2.55 12.02 28.73
C GLY A 32 2.07 13.26 27.98
N LEU A 33 1.17 14.06 28.56
CA LEU A 33 1.45 15.34 29.25
C LEU A 33 1.62 16.55 28.29
N GLY A 34 0.60 17.40 28.29
CA GLY A 34 0.63 18.74 27.71
C GLY A 34 1.16 19.77 28.70
N GLN A 35 1.76 20.83 28.16
CA GLN A 35 2.06 22.07 28.87
C GLN A 35 1.70 23.25 27.99
N ASP A 36 0.91 24.14 28.58
CA ASP A 36 0.52 25.46 28.09
C ASP A 36 1.70 26.43 28.04
N ALA A 37 1.73 27.28 27.01
CA ALA A 37 2.49 28.54 27.03
C ALA A 37 1.66 29.64 26.34
N PRO A 38 1.52 30.84 26.96
CA PRO A 38 0.71 31.94 26.44
C PRO A 38 1.45 32.76 25.36
N PRO A 39 0.72 33.53 24.53
CA PRO A 39 1.28 34.26 23.39
C PRO A 39 1.98 35.57 23.81
N PRO A 40 3.02 36.03 23.10
CA PRO A 40 3.56 37.36 23.30
C PRO A 40 2.76 38.42 22.52
N ALA A 41 2.81 39.61 23.10
CA ALA A 41 1.98 40.78 22.86
C ALA A 41 2.16 41.46 21.49
N GLU A 42 1.09 42.16 21.12
CA GLU A 42 0.98 43.15 20.06
C GLU A 42 2.05 44.24 20.17
N ALA A 43 2.72 44.54 19.05
CA ALA A 43 3.55 45.72 18.91
C ALA A 43 2.99 46.64 17.81
N SER A 44 2.81 47.89 18.25
CA SER A 44 2.25 49.06 17.57
C SER A 44 2.80 49.35 16.17
N ALA A 45 1.90 49.76 15.28
CA ALA A 45 2.18 50.25 13.94
C ALA A 45 2.74 51.69 13.97
N ALA A 46 3.85 51.91 13.27
CA ALA A 46 4.35 53.22 12.87
C ALA A 46 4.18 53.38 11.34
N PRO A 47 3.97 54.61 10.82
CA PRO A 47 3.53 54.84 9.45
C PRO A 47 4.64 54.55 8.44
N GLN A 48 4.30 53.76 7.40
CA GLN A 48 5.18 53.46 6.28
C GLN A 48 5.25 54.67 5.34
N ALA A 49 6.46 55.19 5.15
CA ALA A 49 6.80 56.03 4.01
C ALA A 49 6.80 55.17 2.74
N GLU A 50 6.21 55.68 1.66
CA GLU A 50 6.22 55.05 0.33
C GLU A 50 7.66 54.73 -0.10
N ALA A 51 7.95 53.43 -0.21
CA ALA A 51 9.16 52.94 -0.83
C ALA A 51 9.02 53.05 -2.35
N PRO A 52 10.06 53.50 -3.08
CA PRO A 52 10.03 53.56 -4.53
C PRO A 52 9.80 52.15 -5.11
N ALA A 53 9.03 52.08 -6.20
CA ALA A 53 8.70 50.84 -6.89
C ALA A 53 9.97 50.01 -7.17
N PRO A 54 9.98 48.70 -6.85
CA PRO A 54 11.12 47.85 -7.12
C PRO A 54 11.34 47.76 -8.63
N VAL A 55 12.51 48.20 -9.07
CA VAL A 55 13.02 47.95 -10.43
C VAL A 55 12.98 46.42 -10.64
N PRO A 56 12.40 45.92 -11.75
CA PRO A 56 12.45 44.50 -12.04
C PRO A 56 13.91 44.11 -12.18
N VAL A 57 14.41 43.32 -11.22
CA VAL A 57 15.67 42.59 -11.40
C VAL A 57 15.38 41.61 -12.52
N ALA A 58 15.64 42.04 -13.76
CA ALA A 58 15.68 41.15 -14.89
C ALA A 58 16.68 40.06 -14.48
N THR A 59 16.16 38.86 -14.21
CA THR A 59 16.95 37.65 -14.04
C THR A 59 17.62 37.39 -15.37
N ARG A 60 18.71 38.11 -15.63
CA ARG A 60 19.60 37.84 -16.74
C ARG A 60 20.06 36.41 -16.49
N ARG A 61 19.49 35.46 -17.25
CA ARG A 61 19.92 34.07 -17.18
C ARG A 61 21.43 34.08 -17.35
N LEU A 62 22.15 33.60 -16.34
CA LEU A 62 23.60 33.52 -16.41
C LEU A 62 23.94 32.70 -17.65
N ARG A 63 24.79 33.27 -18.50
CA ARG A 63 25.25 32.57 -19.69
C ARG A 63 26.39 31.66 -19.29
N GLN A 64 26.55 30.58 -20.04
CA GLN A 64 27.73 29.75 -19.91
C GLN A 64 28.97 30.63 -20.11
N PRO A 65 30.03 30.46 -19.31
CA PRO A 65 31.31 31.09 -19.57
C PRO A 65 31.75 30.82 -21.01
N GLU A 66 32.10 31.87 -21.73
CA GLU A 66 32.61 31.84 -23.10
C GLU A 66 33.93 32.59 -23.18
N GLY A 67 34.81 32.18 -24.10
CA GLY A 67 36.06 32.87 -24.40
C GLY A 67 37.17 32.64 -23.36
N HIS A 68 38.11 33.59 -23.29
CA HIS A 68 39.34 33.46 -22.50
C HIS A 68 39.18 33.98 -21.08
N TRP A 69 39.18 33.08 -20.11
CA TRP A 69 39.17 33.39 -18.69
C TRP A 69 40.56 33.23 -18.11
N THR A 70 40.82 33.92 -17.00
CA THR A 70 42.01 33.72 -16.17
C THR A 70 41.60 33.00 -14.90
N SER A 71 42.22 31.87 -14.61
CA SER A 71 42.01 31.11 -13.37
C SER A 71 43.25 31.22 -12.49
N VAL A 72 43.08 31.63 -11.23
CA VAL A 72 44.20 31.80 -10.30
C VAL A 72 43.96 31.00 -9.03
N PHE A 73 44.93 30.17 -8.65
CA PHE A 73 44.96 29.48 -7.35
C PHE A 73 46.39 29.34 -6.85
N SER A 74 46.56 28.99 -5.57
CA SER A 74 47.85 28.77 -4.94
C SER A 74 47.92 27.37 -4.33
N CYS A 75 49.01 26.64 -4.59
CA CYS A 75 49.26 25.32 -4.00
C CYS A 75 50.73 25.20 -3.61
N GLN A 76 51.01 24.73 -2.39
CA GLN A 76 52.37 24.39 -1.95
C GLN A 76 53.40 25.51 -2.20
N GLY A 77 53.04 26.77 -1.97
CA GLY A 77 53.92 27.92 -2.20
C GLY A 77 54.15 28.28 -3.68
N HIS A 78 53.25 27.88 -4.57
CA HIS A 78 53.24 28.29 -5.97
C HIS A 78 51.89 28.88 -6.35
N VAL A 79 51.89 30.02 -7.03
CA VAL A 79 50.69 30.62 -7.61
C VAL A 79 50.58 30.17 -9.07
N TYR A 80 49.45 29.57 -9.40
CA TYR A 80 49.08 29.14 -10.73
C TYR A 80 48.18 30.20 -11.33
N GLN A 81 48.63 30.81 -12.42
CA GLN A 81 47.79 31.67 -13.25
C GLN A 81 47.59 30.95 -14.57
N LEU A 82 46.40 30.41 -14.77
CA LEU A 82 46.03 29.62 -15.93
C LEU A 82 45.17 30.45 -16.88
N ALA A 83 45.43 30.30 -18.17
CA ALA A 83 44.52 30.69 -19.23
C ALA A 83 43.50 29.56 -19.42
N THR A 84 42.23 29.88 -19.23
CA THR A 84 41.09 28.96 -19.35
C THR A 84 40.28 29.39 -20.56
N THR A 85 40.30 28.61 -21.63
CA THR A 85 39.52 28.92 -22.84
C THR A 85 38.27 28.06 -22.89
N PHE A 86 37.11 28.68 -22.75
CA PHE A 86 35.81 28.01 -22.88
C PHE A 86 35.37 27.99 -24.35
N SER A 87 34.92 26.83 -24.81
CA SER A 87 34.44 26.60 -26.19
C SER A 87 33.24 25.65 -26.21
N GLY A 88 32.38 25.79 -27.21
CA GLY A 88 31.17 24.96 -27.37
C GLY A 88 30.01 25.33 -26.44
N GLU A 89 28.83 24.81 -26.73
CA GLU A 89 27.59 25.06 -25.96
C GLU A 89 26.98 23.75 -25.44
N GLY A 90 26.29 23.84 -24.31
CA GLY A 90 25.49 22.73 -23.77
C GLY A 90 26.33 21.50 -23.43
N SER A 91 25.90 20.32 -23.87
CA SER A 91 26.58 19.05 -23.58
C SER A 91 27.92 18.87 -24.32
N GLN A 92 28.24 19.76 -25.27
CA GLN A 92 29.52 19.75 -26.00
C GLN A 92 30.51 20.79 -25.48
N ALA A 93 30.16 21.51 -24.41
CA ALA A 93 31.02 22.52 -23.83
C ALA A 93 32.34 21.94 -23.29
N ARG A 94 33.45 22.57 -23.65
CA ARG A 94 34.81 22.21 -23.26
C ARG A 94 35.57 23.42 -22.76
N ALA A 95 36.48 23.19 -21.82
CA ALA A 95 37.43 24.18 -21.37
C ALA A 95 38.85 23.63 -21.55
N HIS A 96 39.74 24.44 -22.09
CA HIS A 96 41.17 24.13 -22.15
C HIS A 96 41.91 25.00 -21.15
N LEU A 97 42.57 24.39 -20.18
CA LEU A 97 43.33 25.08 -19.13
C LEU A 97 44.82 24.92 -19.41
N SER A 98 45.51 26.03 -19.62
CA SER A 98 46.97 26.04 -19.85
C SER A 98 47.67 27.09 -18.98
N GLY A 99 48.81 26.76 -18.39
CA GLY A 99 49.60 27.71 -17.63
C GLY A 99 50.76 27.09 -16.86
N THR A 100 51.76 27.91 -16.55
CA THR A 100 52.96 27.48 -15.82
C THR A 100 52.93 27.97 -14.38
N PRO A 101 53.32 27.15 -13.38
CA PRO A 101 53.47 27.61 -12.01
C PRO A 101 54.46 28.76 -11.93
N ARG A 102 54.09 29.83 -11.22
CA ARG A 102 55.04 30.86 -10.81
C ARG A 102 55.40 30.65 -9.33
N PRO A 103 56.69 30.65 -8.96
CA PRO A 103 57.06 30.63 -7.55
C PRO A 103 56.46 31.85 -6.86
N SER A 104 55.84 31.66 -5.70
CA SER A 104 55.23 32.75 -4.94
C SER A 104 56.30 33.60 -4.24
N GLY A 105 57.31 34.13 -4.94
CA GLY A 105 58.38 34.99 -4.37
C GLY A 105 59.17 34.43 -3.18
N LEU A 106 58.95 33.18 -2.77
CA LEU A 106 59.42 32.58 -1.52
C LEU A 106 60.71 31.77 -1.74
N PRO A 107 61.71 31.85 -0.85
CA PRO A 107 62.72 30.81 -0.71
C PRO A 107 62.09 29.58 -0.03
N VAL A 108 61.74 28.57 -0.82
CA VAL A 108 61.17 27.32 -0.28
C VAL A 108 62.30 26.51 0.39
N ALA A 109 62.33 26.49 1.72
CA ALA A 109 63.23 25.62 2.47
C ALA A 109 62.70 24.17 2.42
N GLY A 110 63.32 23.36 1.56
CA GLY A 110 62.91 21.98 1.29
C GLY A 110 62.38 21.85 -0.13
N ALA A 111 62.80 20.80 -0.85
CA ALA A 111 62.41 20.54 -2.23
C ALA A 111 60.90 20.24 -2.32
N ALA A 112 60.07 21.29 -2.38
CA ALA A 112 58.71 21.15 -2.87
C ALA A 112 58.82 20.60 -4.28
N ARG A 113 58.18 19.46 -4.54
CA ARG A 113 58.13 18.86 -5.87
C ARG A 113 57.40 19.89 -6.75
N GLN A 114 58.13 20.54 -7.64
CA GLN A 114 57.52 21.47 -8.60
C GLN A 114 56.43 20.69 -9.34
N LEU A 115 55.16 21.07 -9.14
CA LEU A 115 54.09 20.45 -9.89
C LEU A 115 54.29 20.80 -11.37
N PRO A 116 53.98 19.87 -12.29
CA PRO A 116 54.14 20.11 -13.72
C PRO A 116 53.29 21.31 -14.17
N PRO A 117 53.64 21.93 -15.32
CA PRO A 117 52.75 22.88 -15.97
C PRO A 117 51.36 22.27 -16.16
N PHE A 118 50.34 23.08 -15.96
CA PHE A 118 48.95 22.70 -16.21
C PHE A 118 48.71 22.84 -17.71
N ASP A 119 48.36 21.74 -18.36
CA ASP A 119 47.91 21.73 -19.76
C ASP A 119 46.92 20.57 -19.90
N GLY A 120 45.65 20.89 -20.14
CA GLY A 120 44.67 19.85 -20.42
C GLY A 120 43.24 20.30 -20.63
N ASP A 121 42.48 19.38 -21.20
CA ASP A 121 41.08 19.57 -21.57
C ASP A 121 40.13 19.15 -20.44
N TYR A 122 39.02 19.86 -20.36
CA TYR A 122 37.96 19.67 -19.39
C TYR A 122 36.61 19.61 -20.09
N ALA A 123 35.79 18.65 -19.68
CA ALA A 123 34.37 18.68 -19.94
C ALA A 123 33.73 19.76 -19.04
N VAL A 124 32.97 20.66 -19.64
CA VAL A 124 32.28 21.73 -18.94
C VAL A 124 30.83 21.33 -18.74
N ALA A 125 30.39 21.30 -17.49
CA ALA A 125 28.98 21.26 -17.15
C ALA A 125 28.62 22.58 -16.48
N PHE A 126 27.73 23.33 -17.12
CA PHE A 126 27.23 24.59 -16.58
C PHE A 126 25.73 24.49 -16.35
N ASP A 127 25.30 24.77 -15.13
CA ASP A 127 23.89 25.00 -14.84
C ASP A 127 23.68 26.51 -14.66
N ALA A 128 23.16 27.13 -15.74
CA ALA A 128 22.77 28.55 -15.79
C ALA A 128 21.82 28.96 -14.66
N THR A 129 21.05 27.99 -14.17
CA THR A 129 20.10 28.19 -13.11
C THR A 129 20.83 28.20 -11.77
N SER A 130 21.89 27.39 -11.60
CA SER A 130 22.68 27.32 -10.36
C SER A 130 23.86 28.24 -10.25
N ALA A 131 24.26 28.87 -11.36
CA ALA A 131 25.55 29.52 -11.46
C ALA A 131 26.71 28.53 -11.20
N GLU A 132 26.45 27.21 -11.20
CA GLU A 132 27.47 26.20 -10.97
C GLU A 132 28.16 25.87 -12.29
N LEU A 133 29.48 25.94 -12.25
CA LEU A 133 30.36 25.57 -13.34
C LEU A 133 31.26 24.45 -12.84
N MET A 134 31.05 23.26 -13.39
CA MET A 134 31.87 22.10 -13.11
C MET A 134 32.80 21.84 -14.29
N LEU A 135 34.09 21.79 -14.00
CA LEU A 135 35.15 21.42 -14.93
C LEU A 135 35.64 20.03 -14.54
N THR A 136 35.29 19.04 -15.35
CA THR A 136 35.74 17.66 -15.14
C THR A 136 36.90 17.37 -16.09
N PRO A 137 38.11 17.06 -15.61
CA PRO A 137 39.25 16.85 -16.47
C PRO A 137 39.05 15.60 -17.32
N THR A 138 39.50 15.64 -18.58
CA THR A 138 39.51 14.45 -19.46
C THR A 138 40.61 13.46 -19.08
N THR A 139 41.60 13.91 -18.30
CA THR A 139 42.70 13.08 -17.76
C THR A 139 42.72 13.07 -16.23
N PRO A 140 42.90 11.92 -15.57
CA PRO A 140 42.76 11.77 -14.12
C PRO A 140 43.87 12.47 -13.28
N GLN A 141 44.92 13.01 -13.90
CA GLN A 141 46.02 13.69 -13.21
C GLN A 141 45.69 15.15 -12.85
N LEU A 142 44.66 15.71 -13.47
CA LEU A 142 44.21 17.09 -13.25
C LEU A 142 43.11 17.14 -12.16
N PRO A 143 43.00 18.25 -11.41
CA PRO A 143 41.92 18.43 -10.43
C PRO A 143 40.59 18.61 -11.15
N ARG A 144 39.52 18.06 -10.59
CA ARG A 144 38.17 18.51 -10.91
C ARG A 144 37.94 19.87 -10.25
N LEU A 145 37.40 20.83 -10.98
CA LEU A 145 37.03 22.13 -10.43
C LEU A 145 35.52 22.22 -10.34
N VAL A 146 35.01 22.69 -9.20
CA VAL A 146 33.60 23.04 -9.07
C VAL A 146 33.51 24.48 -8.62
N ALA A 147 32.88 25.31 -9.44
CA ALA A 147 32.86 26.74 -9.32
C ALA A 147 31.45 27.31 -9.21
N MET A 148 31.32 28.44 -8.54
CA MET A 148 30.12 29.24 -8.45
C MET A 148 30.39 30.60 -9.08
N LEU A 149 29.60 30.94 -10.11
CA LEU A 149 29.65 32.24 -10.74
C LEU A 149 29.04 33.31 -9.81
N ALA A 150 29.70 34.46 -9.77
CA ALA A 150 29.18 35.66 -9.17
C ALA A 150 27.90 36.11 -9.91
N PRO A 151 27.03 36.91 -9.25
CA PRO A 151 25.80 37.43 -9.87
C PRO A 151 26.03 38.23 -11.15
N ASP A 152 27.22 38.81 -11.35
CA ASP A 152 27.61 39.53 -12.56
C ASP A 152 27.92 38.60 -13.74
N GLY A 153 28.15 37.31 -13.50
CA GLY A 153 28.54 36.32 -14.50
C GLY A 153 29.98 36.45 -15.01
N GLU A 154 30.79 37.34 -14.43
CA GLU A 154 32.13 37.67 -14.93
C GLU A 154 33.25 37.15 -14.01
N ARG A 155 32.89 36.64 -12.82
CA ARG A 155 33.80 36.07 -11.85
C ARG A 155 33.24 34.75 -11.35
N ALA A 156 34.10 33.80 -10.99
CA ALA A 156 33.68 32.59 -10.30
C ALA A 156 34.68 32.22 -9.21
N ALA A 157 34.17 31.68 -8.11
CA ALA A 157 34.96 31.06 -7.07
C ALA A 157 34.85 29.54 -7.22
N ALA A 158 35.97 28.83 -7.19
CA ALA A 158 36.03 27.40 -7.42
C ALA A 158 36.85 26.68 -6.37
N GLN A 159 36.49 25.43 -6.11
CA GLN A 159 37.28 24.53 -5.30
C GLN A 159 37.91 23.45 -6.19
N LEU A 160 39.17 23.12 -5.89
CA LEU A 160 39.85 21.99 -6.50
C LEU A 160 39.55 20.72 -5.70
N ASP A 161 39.01 19.71 -6.37
CA ASP A 161 38.64 18.42 -5.79
C ASP A 161 39.76 17.38 -6.02
N GLY A 162 40.03 16.57 -4.98
CA GLY A 162 41.06 15.53 -4.96
C GLY A 162 42.06 15.66 -3.79
N ALA A 163 42.49 14.52 -3.25
CA ALA A 163 43.33 14.47 -2.04
C ALA A 163 44.66 15.24 -2.16
N GLN A 164 45.31 15.22 -3.35
CA GLN A 164 46.55 15.97 -3.59
C GLN A 164 46.36 17.50 -3.65
N TRP A 165 45.13 17.97 -3.85
CA TRP A 165 44.78 19.39 -3.97
C TRP A 165 44.20 19.97 -2.68
N SER A 166 44.04 19.15 -1.63
CA SER A 166 43.51 19.56 -0.33
C SER A 166 44.31 20.66 0.38
N SER A 167 45.57 20.88 -0.02
CA SER A 167 46.42 21.95 0.50
C SER A 167 46.40 23.23 -0.35
N CYS A 168 45.63 23.26 -1.42
CA CYS A 168 45.50 24.42 -2.32
C CYS A 168 44.48 25.44 -1.80
N SER A 169 44.61 26.67 -2.27
CA SER A 169 43.58 27.71 -2.11
C SER A 169 42.35 27.39 -2.94
N SER A 170 41.29 28.12 -2.68
CA SER A 170 40.22 28.33 -3.67
C SER A 170 40.81 28.88 -4.97
N ALA A 171 40.27 28.45 -6.10
CA ALA A 171 40.56 29.05 -7.39
C ALA A 171 39.59 30.19 -7.69
N VAL A 172 40.10 31.29 -8.22
CA VAL A 172 39.29 32.43 -8.67
C VAL A 172 39.39 32.52 -10.18
N LEU A 173 38.25 32.44 -10.86
CA LEU A 173 38.14 32.56 -12.30
C LEU A 173 37.61 33.95 -12.65
N MET A 174 38.18 34.56 -13.68
CA MET A 174 37.83 35.91 -14.12
C MET A 174 37.68 35.95 -15.63
N ALA A 175 36.60 36.58 -16.09
CA ALA A 175 36.37 36.91 -17.48
C ALA A 175 37.45 37.88 -18.03
N PRO A 176 37.59 38.01 -19.36
CA PRO A 176 38.54 38.93 -19.96
C PRO A 176 38.41 40.36 -19.41
N GLY A 177 39.53 41.01 -19.09
CA GLY A 177 39.56 42.40 -18.61
C GLY A 177 39.17 42.60 -17.15
N ARG A 178 38.93 41.53 -16.38
CA ARG A 178 38.60 41.59 -14.93
C ARG A 178 39.74 41.18 -13.99
N THR A 179 40.96 41.00 -14.51
CA THR A 179 42.13 40.57 -13.72
C THR A 179 42.53 41.56 -12.63
N SER A 180 42.19 42.84 -12.79
CA SER A 180 42.45 43.89 -11.80
C SER A 180 41.83 43.60 -10.42
N PHE A 181 40.80 42.74 -10.36
CA PHE A 181 40.22 42.27 -9.10
C PHE A 181 41.24 41.52 -8.22
N LEU A 182 42.19 40.80 -8.83
CA LEU A 182 43.24 40.06 -8.11
C LEU A 182 44.59 40.80 -8.07
N ASP A 183 44.87 41.68 -9.04
CA ASP A 183 46.16 42.39 -9.14
C ASP A 183 46.49 43.27 -7.92
N GLY A 184 45.48 43.70 -7.15
CA GLY A 184 45.63 44.42 -5.89
C GLY A 184 45.65 43.55 -4.62
N ARG A 185 45.42 42.23 -4.74
CA ARG A 185 45.26 41.30 -3.61
C ARG A 185 46.40 40.29 -3.50
N LEU A 186 46.97 39.90 -4.63
CA LEU A 186 48.11 38.99 -4.67
C LEU A 186 49.40 39.78 -4.39
N SER A 187 50.33 39.14 -3.67
CA SER A 187 51.63 39.76 -3.42
C SER A 187 52.32 39.99 -4.76
N GLN A 188 52.60 41.25 -5.12
CA GLN A 188 53.46 41.52 -6.27
C GLN A 188 54.84 40.96 -5.94
N ALA A 189 55.42 40.17 -6.87
CA ALA A 189 56.81 39.76 -6.76
C ALA A 189 57.64 41.00 -6.44
N PRO A 190 58.58 40.94 -5.49
CA PRO A 190 59.31 42.13 -5.06
C PRO A 190 59.93 42.77 -6.29
N SER A 191 59.35 43.89 -6.73
CA SER A 191 59.98 44.69 -7.76
C SER A 191 61.32 45.12 -7.19
N THR A 192 62.35 45.10 -8.00
CA THR A 192 63.70 45.55 -7.63
C THR A 192 63.71 46.99 -7.06
N THR A 193 62.59 47.72 -7.20
CA THR A 193 62.26 49.01 -6.60
C THR A 193 62.02 48.98 -5.07
N GLY A 194 61.79 47.82 -4.44
CA GLY A 194 61.65 47.68 -2.98
C GLY A 194 62.89 48.08 -2.16
N ALA A 195 64.05 48.21 -2.82
CA ALA A 195 65.26 48.77 -2.24
C ALA A 195 65.14 50.29 -1.96
N LEU A 196 64.26 51.01 -2.68
CA LEU A 196 64.10 52.45 -2.51
C LEU A 196 63.20 52.81 -1.30
N LEU A 197 62.16 52.02 -1.03
CA LEU A 197 61.26 52.22 0.12
C LEU A 197 61.89 51.78 1.45
N LYS A 198 62.86 50.86 1.43
CA LYS A 198 63.71 50.57 2.61
C LYS A 198 64.50 51.80 3.10
N ARG A 199 64.69 52.83 2.26
CA ARG A 199 65.31 54.13 2.65
C ARG A 199 64.32 55.17 3.20
N LEU A 200 63.00 54.96 3.09
CA LEU A 200 61.98 55.87 3.60
C LEU A 200 61.24 55.36 4.84
N GLY A 201 61.78 54.34 5.52
CA GLY A 201 61.17 53.62 6.65
C GLY A 201 60.92 54.39 7.96
N ALA A 202 60.75 55.72 7.92
CA ALA A 202 60.46 56.54 9.10
C ALA A 202 58.96 56.77 9.37
N MET A 203 58.05 56.36 8.48
CA MET A 203 56.59 56.59 8.66
C MET A 203 55.74 55.32 8.42
N ASN A 204 56.29 54.12 8.64
CA ASN A 204 55.45 52.93 8.68
C ASN A 204 54.90 52.71 10.10
N PRO A 205 53.57 52.82 10.35
CA PRO A 205 52.99 52.68 11.69
C PRO A 205 53.29 51.32 12.34
N PHE A 206 53.57 50.28 11.54
CA PHE A 206 53.96 48.95 12.05
C PHE A 206 55.39 48.91 12.63
N ALA A 207 56.29 49.82 12.26
CA ALA A 207 57.70 49.77 12.64
C ALA A 207 57.99 50.35 14.05
N GLN A 208 57.07 51.11 14.64
CA GLN A 208 57.29 51.79 15.93
C GLN A 208 56.75 51.03 17.17
N ARG A 209 55.94 49.99 16.99
CA ARG A 209 55.45 49.16 18.11
C ARG A 209 56.47 48.08 18.47
N ARG A 210 57.27 48.30 19.52
CA ARG A 210 58.00 47.18 20.16
C ARG A 210 56.97 46.13 20.63
N PRO A 211 57.17 44.83 20.36
CA PRO A 211 56.23 43.79 20.74
C PRO A 211 56.05 43.79 22.27
N LYS A 212 54.88 44.23 22.75
CA LYS A 212 54.48 44.03 24.13
C LYS A 212 53.93 42.61 24.26
N ARG A 213 54.44 41.84 25.23
CA ARG A 213 53.75 40.61 25.64
C ARG A 213 52.33 40.99 26.06
N CYS A 214 51.32 40.31 25.55
CA CYS A 214 49.91 40.58 25.84
C CYS A 214 49.39 41.95 25.38
N ASP A 215 49.68 42.32 24.13
CA ASP A 215 49.02 43.47 23.49
C ASP A 215 47.48 43.26 23.44
N PRO A 216 46.67 44.20 24.00
CA PRO A 216 45.22 44.01 24.12
C PRO A 216 44.49 43.79 22.78
N ASP A 217 44.90 44.49 21.73
CA ASP A 217 44.29 44.38 20.40
C ASP A 217 44.56 43.00 19.78
N THR A 218 45.80 42.52 19.94
CA THR A 218 46.21 41.17 19.51
C THR A 218 45.48 40.08 20.30
N VAL A 219 45.33 40.25 21.63
CA VAL A 219 44.57 39.30 22.47
C VAL A 219 43.11 39.28 22.07
N ALA A 220 42.48 40.43 21.87
CA ALA A 220 41.09 40.51 21.40
C ALA A 220 40.90 39.87 20.02
N TRP A 221 41.84 40.05 19.10
CA TRP A 221 41.78 39.43 17.77
C TRP A 221 41.90 37.90 17.84
N VAL A 222 42.84 37.37 18.64
CA VAL A 222 42.99 35.91 18.88
C VAL A 222 41.76 35.34 19.59
N THR A 223 41.27 36.00 20.63
CA THR A 223 40.07 35.58 21.38
C THR A 223 38.86 35.46 20.45
N ARG A 224 38.61 36.48 19.63
CA ARG A 224 37.49 36.49 18.67
C ARG A 224 37.58 35.34 17.67
N PHE A 225 38.78 35.03 17.17
CA PHE A 225 38.98 33.88 16.30
C PHE A 225 38.62 32.57 17.02
N LEU A 226 39.15 32.36 18.23
CA LEU A 226 38.93 31.13 19.00
C LEU A 226 37.46 30.95 19.43
N GLU A 227 36.76 32.04 19.73
CA GLU A 227 35.32 32.04 20.00
C GLU A 227 34.53 31.59 18.77
N GLY A 228 34.92 32.07 17.57
CA GLY A 228 34.28 31.72 16.30
C GLY A 228 34.53 30.30 15.80
N LEU A 229 35.45 29.54 16.40
CA LEU A 229 35.68 28.14 16.03
C LEU A 229 34.57 27.23 16.57
N PRO A 230 34.01 26.31 15.76
CA PRO A 230 32.97 25.39 16.23
C PRO A 230 33.49 24.39 17.27
N PRO A 231 32.61 23.81 18.10
CA PRO A 231 32.98 22.71 18.98
C PRO A 231 33.45 21.50 18.15
N GLY A 232 34.65 20.98 18.42
CA GLY A 232 35.18 19.79 17.76
C GLY A 232 36.34 19.99 16.77
N ILE A 233 36.94 21.18 16.68
CA ILE A 233 38.20 21.39 15.96
C ILE A 233 39.32 20.55 16.60
N ARG A 234 39.88 19.60 15.84
CA ARG A 234 40.90 18.64 16.34
C ARG A 234 42.30 18.86 15.77
N ASN A 235 42.44 19.66 14.72
CA ASN A 235 43.73 19.90 14.06
C ASN A 235 43.76 21.23 13.29
N VAL A 236 44.97 21.62 12.88
CA VAL A 236 45.26 22.86 12.14
C VAL A 236 44.48 22.97 10.83
N GLN A 237 44.35 21.87 10.08
CA GLN A 237 43.65 21.85 8.79
C GLN A 237 42.15 22.17 8.96
N SER A 238 41.52 21.64 10.00
CA SER A 238 40.11 21.93 10.31
C SER A 238 39.86 23.38 10.75
N ALA A 239 40.89 24.10 11.21
CA ALA A 239 40.78 25.50 11.60
C ALA A 239 40.96 26.48 10.42
N ARG A 240 41.67 26.08 9.35
CA ARG A 240 41.98 26.93 8.17
C ARG A 240 40.78 27.60 7.51
N PRO A 241 39.62 26.95 7.34
CA PRO A 241 38.47 27.60 6.72
C PRO A 241 38.08 28.90 7.49
N TYR A 242 38.20 28.89 8.82
CA TYR A 242 37.88 30.02 9.69
C TYR A 242 38.97 31.11 9.74
N VAL A 243 40.14 30.86 9.16
CA VAL A 243 41.28 31.79 9.17
C VAL A 243 41.04 32.94 8.22
N ALA A 244 40.56 32.67 7.00
CA ALA A 244 40.42 33.70 5.98
C ALA A 244 39.61 34.93 6.42
N PRO A 245 38.43 34.78 7.05
CA PRO A 245 37.64 35.92 7.53
C PRO A 245 38.33 36.77 8.59
N MET A 246 39.27 36.23 9.38
CA MET A 246 39.98 36.99 10.40
C MET A 246 41.00 37.96 9.81
N TYR A 247 41.44 37.67 8.59
CA TYR A 247 42.41 38.45 7.82
C TYR A 247 41.78 39.36 6.77
N ALA A 248 40.45 39.40 6.68
CA ALA A 248 39.79 40.43 5.88
C ALA A 248 40.25 41.82 6.34
N ASP A 249 40.68 42.68 5.41
CA ASP A 249 41.46 43.89 5.71
C ASP A 249 40.87 44.72 6.85
N ARG A 250 39.55 44.99 6.84
CA ARG A 250 38.90 45.75 7.93
C ARG A 250 39.09 45.15 9.33
N ARG A 251 39.05 43.82 9.46
CA ARG A 251 39.19 43.13 10.75
C ARG A 251 40.64 43.07 11.20
N PHE A 252 41.56 42.93 10.25
CA PHE A 252 42.99 42.93 10.50
C PHE A 252 43.50 44.35 10.82
N GLU A 253 43.06 45.35 10.05
CA GLU A 253 43.26 46.78 10.30
C GLU A 253 42.78 47.20 11.68
N ALA A 254 41.59 46.75 12.09
CA ALA A 254 41.05 47.06 13.40
C ALA A 254 41.95 46.55 14.55
N ALA A 255 42.70 45.46 14.33
CA ALA A 255 43.60 44.88 15.32
C ALA A 255 45.03 45.44 15.23
N PHE A 256 45.51 45.75 14.03
CA PHE A 256 46.93 46.04 13.79
C PHE A 256 47.22 47.39 13.13
N GLY A 257 46.18 48.17 12.78
CA GLY A 257 46.29 49.55 12.30
C GLY A 257 46.56 49.73 10.81
N GLY A 258 46.59 48.65 10.01
CA GLY A 258 46.74 48.68 8.55
C GLY A 258 46.35 47.34 7.90
N PRO A 259 46.12 47.31 6.56
CA PRO A 259 45.64 46.13 5.84
C PRO A 259 46.69 45.03 5.76
N LEU A 260 46.25 43.79 5.51
CA LEU A 260 47.16 42.65 5.39
C LEU A 260 48.09 42.80 4.19
N SER A 261 47.61 43.40 3.10
CA SER A 261 48.37 43.63 1.86
C SER A 261 49.60 44.52 2.04
N GLU A 262 49.65 45.34 3.09
CA GLU A 262 50.79 46.19 3.43
C GLU A 262 51.81 45.52 4.38
N VAL A 263 51.52 44.31 4.85
CA VAL A 263 52.37 43.56 5.78
C VAL A 263 53.50 42.87 5.01
N SER A 264 54.73 43.34 5.23
CA SER A 264 55.95 42.67 4.74
C SER A 264 56.21 41.34 5.46
N ASP A 265 57.09 40.50 4.90
CA ASP A 265 57.45 39.21 5.50
C ASP A 265 58.02 39.32 6.92
N GLN A 266 58.87 40.32 7.14
CA GLN A 266 59.43 40.58 8.45
C GLN A 266 58.36 41.01 9.46
N GLN A 267 57.40 41.85 9.04
CA GLN A 267 56.29 42.28 9.88
C GLN A 267 55.35 41.11 10.19
N GLY A 268 55.07 40.25 9.21
CA GLY A 268 54.28 39.04 9.40
C GLY A 268 54.87 38.12 10.48
N GLN A 269 56.19 37.89 10.47
CA GLN A 269 56.86 37.10 11.51
C GLN A 269 56.74 37.72 12.91
N ILE A 270 56.83 39.05 13.01
CA ILE A 270 56.66 39.79 14.27
C ILE A 270 55.22 39.63 14.78
N LEU A 271 54.23 39.83 13.92
CA LEU A 271 52.82 39.68 14.26
C LEU A 271 52.47 38.24 14.65
N ALA A 272 53.07 37.24 13.98
CA ALA A 272 52.88 35.84 14.35
C ALA A 272 53.43 35.53 15.75
N ALA A 273 54.60 36.09 16.10
CA ALA A 273 55.16 35.95 17.44
C ALA A 273 54.28 36.64 18.49
N GLN A 274 53.73 37.81 18.17
CA GLN A 274 52.79 38.53 19.04
C GLN A 274 51.51 37.72 19.27
N ALA A 275 50.86 37.24 18.21
CA ALA A 275 49.65 36.41 18.30
C ALA A 275 49.90 35.07 19.02
N SER A 276 51.08 34.45 18.82
CA SER A 276 51.48 33.26 19.59
C SER A 276 51.64 33.56 21.08
N SER A 277 52.15 34.75 21.43
CA SER A 277 52.30 35.16 22.84
C SER A 277 50.96 35.52 23.49
N ALA A 278 50.01 36.04 22.70
CA ALA A 278 48.67 36.41 23.17
C ALA A 278 47.89 35.20 23.72
N ALA A 279 48.11 34.00 23.19
CA ALA A 279 47.50 32.78 23.71
C ALA A 279 48.04 32.31 25.09
N GLY A 280 49.20 32.84 25.50
CA GLY A 280 49.77 32.62 26.84
C GLY A 280 49.35 33.68 27.87
N CYS A 281 48.57 34.68 27.45
CA CYS A 281 47.91 35.63 28.34
C CYS A 281 46.64 34.98 28.91
N GLU A 282 45.97 35.60 29.90
CA GLU A 282 44.81 35.02 30.63
C GLU A 282 43.56 34.76 29.75
N LEU A 283 43.64 33.81 28.81
CA LEU A 283 42.48 33.32 28.05
C LEU A 283 41.61 32.41 28.95
N PRO A 284 40.27 32.44 28.81
CA PRO A 284 39.39 31.46 29.43
C PRO A 284 39.83 30.02 29.12
N ARG A 285 39.70 29.09 30.09
CA ARG A 285 40.14 27.69 29.96
C ARG A 285 39.60 26.99 28.70
N GLU A 286 38.37 27.33 28.31
CA GLU A 286 37.73 26.80 27.11
C GLU A 286 38.43 27.23 25.81
N LEU A 287 38.88 28.49 25.74
CA LEU A 287 39.61 29.01 24.59
C LEU A 287 41.06 28.53 24.57
N GLN A 288 41.68 28.28 25.73
CA GLN A 288 43.02 27.69 25.79
C GLN A 288 43.08 26.30 25.12
N ALA A 289 42.03 25.49 25.28
CA ALA A 289 41.92 24.20 24.62
C ALA A 289 41.83 24.35 23.09
N LYS A 290 41.02 25.31 22.61
CA LYS A 290 40.90 25.62 21.18
C LYS A 290 42.20 26.21 20.62
N ALA A 291 42.92 27.01 21.40
CA ALA A 291 44.17 27.65 20.98
C ALA A 291 45.24 26.64 20.56
N ARG A 292 45.31 25.47 21.21
CA ARG A 292 46.27 24.41 20.86
C ARG A 292 46.15 23.92 19.43
N TYR A 293 44.95 23.89 18.87
CA TYR A 293 44.68 23.36 17.53
C TYR A 293 44.37 24.45 16.50
N GLY A 294 43.73 25.54 16.92
CA GLY A 294 43.32 26.64 16.04
C GLY A 294 44.42 27.67 15.80
N LEU A 295 45.20 28.01 16.84
CA LEU A 295 46.19 29.08 16.73
C LEU A 295 47.27 28.81 15.68
N PRO A 296 47.85 27.59 15.56
CA PRO A 296 48.82 27.34 14.50
C PRO A 296 48.28 27.65 13.11
N GLY A 297 47.00 27.33 12.83
CA GLY A 297 46.36 27.64 11.55
C GLY A 297 46.17 29.14 11.33
N LEU A 298 45.84 29.89 12.40
CA LEU A 298 45.78 31.34 12.35
C LEU A 298 47.16 31.97 12.04
N LEU A 299 48.25 31.38 12.51
CA LEU A 299 49.61 31.94 12.37
C LEU A 299 50.28 31.62 11.02
N GLU A 300 49.87 30.56 10.34
CA GLU A 300 50.48 30.09 9.08
C GLU A 300 50.59 31.19 8.00
N PRO A 301 49.55 32.01 7.74
CA PRO A 301 49.63 33.08 6.75
C PRO A 301 50.63 34.19 7.10
N LEU A 302 50.69 34.60 8.36
CA LEU A 302 51.63 35.65 8.81
C LEU A 302 53.08 35.20 8.66
N GLN A 303 53.34 33.92 8.91
CA GLN A 303 54.64 33.29 8.71
C GLN A 303 54.90 32.92 7.24
N ASN A 304 53.93 33.15 6.35
CA ASN A 304 53.97 32.85 4.92
C ASN A 304 54.43 31.42 4.61
N ARG A 305 53.89 30.43 5.35
CA ARG A 305 54.30 29.02 5.20
C ARG A 305 53.78 28.40 3.90
N VAL A 306 54.55 27.45 3.36
CA VAL A 306 54.21 26.67 2.15
C VAL A 306 52.80 26.05 2.19
N ALA A 307 52.34 25.65 3.37
CA ALA A 307 51.07 24.94 3.53
C ALA A 307 49.83 25.85 3.59
N TYR A 308 50.00 27.15 3.87
CA TYR A 308 48.94 28.17 3.86
C TYR A 308 49.58 29.58 3.79
N SER A 309 49.89 30.05 2.58
CA SER A 309 50.61 31.31 2.34
C SER A 309 49.68 32.54 2.33
N ARG A 310 50.24 33.76 2.32
CA ARG A 310 49.42 34.99 2.18
C ARG A 310 48.66 35.04 0.86
N ASP A 311 49.26 34.58 -0.24
CA ASP A 311 48.59 34.55 -1.55
C ASP A 311 47.43 33.55 -1.55
N GLN A 312 47.60 32.40 -0.91
CA GLN A 312 46.51 31.42 -0.74
C GLN A 312 45.36 32.01 0.09
N LEU A 313 45.69 32.73 1.16
CA LEU A 313 44.72 33.47 1.97
C LEU A 313 44.01 34.59 1.16
N ALA A 314 44.73 35.34 0.33
CA ALA A 314 44.15 36.39 -0.51
C ALA A 314 43.16 35.83 -1.54
N LEU A 315 43.46 34.65 -2.11
CA LEU A 315 42.58 33.95 -3.03
C LEU A 315 41.34 33.38 -2.32
N ASP A 316 41.49 32.83 -1.11
CA ASP A 316 40.35 32.39 -0.30
C ASP A 316 39.45 33.58 0.10
N LEU A 317 40.03 34.74 0.41
CA LEU A 317 39.28 35.97 0.67
C LEU A 317 38.51 36.46 -0.57
N ALA A 318 39.15 36.44 -1.75
CA ALA A 318 38.51 36.80 -3.01
C ALA A 318 37.38 35.83 -3.39
N ALA A 319 37.58 34.53 -3.18
CA ALA A 319 36.55 33.51 -3.37
C ALA A 319 35.37 33.70 -2.40
N SER A 320 35.66 33.98 -1.13
CA SER A 320 34.65 34.26 -0.09
C SER A 320 33.76 35.45 -0.47
N GLU A 321 34.32 36.54 -1.00
CA GLU A 321 33.53 37.69 -1.47
C GLU A 321 32.55 37.34 -2.60
N ILE A 322 32.98 36.51 -3.55
CA ILE A 322 32.13 36.03 -4.64
C ILE A 322 30.96 35.20 -4.07
N TYR A 323 31.25 34.29 -3.14
CA TYR A 323 30.21 33.49 -2.48
C TYR A 323 29.23 34.34 -1.66
N GLN A 324 29.73 35.33 -0.91
CA GLN A 324 28.87 36.22 -0.13
C GLN A 324 27.97 37.08 -1.03
N GLY A 325 28.47 37.53 -2.18
CA GLY A 325 27.67 38.21 -3.20
C GLY A 325 26.54 37.33 -3.74
N TRP A 326 26.82 36.05 -4.01
CA TRP A 326 25.81 35.09 -4.44
C TRP A 326 24.77 34.80 -3.35
N LEU A 327 25.19 34.64 -2.08
CA LEU A 327 24.29 34.44 -0.95
C LEU A 327 23.37 35.65 -0.71
N ALA A 328 23.91 36.87 -0.83
CA ALA A 328 23.13 38.10 -0.73
C ALA A 328 22.07 38.19 -1.84
N ALA A 329 22.47 37.97 -3.10
CA ALA A 329 21.54 37.95 -4.23
C ALA A 329 20.45 36.87 -4.08
N THR A 330 20.81 35.71 -3.54
CA THR A 330 19.85 34.62 -3.23
C THR A 330 18.85 35.04 -2.15
N ARG A 331 19.31 35.71 -1.09
CA ARG A 331 18.44 36.23 -0.03
C ARG A 331 17.48 37.30 -0.54
N ASP A 332 17.96 38.20 -1.41
CA ASP A 332 17.12 39.23 -2.02
C ASP A 332 16.05 38.59 -2.92
N ARG A 333 16.42 37.55 -3.68
CA ARG A 333 15.49 36.78 -4.51
C ARG A 333 14.42 36.06 -3.67
N LEU A 334 14.81 35.39 -2.58
CA LEU A 334 13.86 34.77 -1.64
C LEU A 334 12.92 35.82 -1.04
N THR A 335 13.43 36.99 -0.65
CA THR A 335 12.63 38.11 -0.15
C THR A 335 11.62 38.61 -1.17
N ALA A 336 12.02 38.72 -2.43
CA ALA A 336 11.14 39.09 -3.53
C ALA A 336 10.05 38.03 -3.77
N TRP A 337 10.41 36.75 -3.78
CA TRP A 337 9.45 35.64 -3.93
C TRP A 337 8.41 35.60 -2.80
N ARG A 338 8.79 35.91 -1.56
CA ARG A 338 7.83 36.04 -0.44
C ARG A 338 6.78 37.12 -0.67
N LYS A 339 7.06 38.12 -1.51
CA LYS A 339 6.12 39.18 -1.90
C LYS A 339 5.37 38.89 -3.20
N ALA A 340 5.69 37.78 -3.89
CA ALA A 340 5.07 37.44 -5.16
C ALA A 340 3.57 37.10 -5.00
N PRO A 341 2.74 37.43 -6.00
CA PRO A 341 1.31 37.16 -5.96
C PRO A 341 1.03 35.65 -6.02
N PRO A 342 -0.10 35.17 -5.45
CA PRO A 342 -0.40 33.73 -5.36
C PRO A 342 -0.40 32.98 -6.70
N GLN A 343 -0.75 33.63 -7.82
CA GLN A 343 -0.77 32.97 -9.13
C GLN A 343 0.62 32.47 -9.57
N GLN A 344 1.69 33.11 -9.10
CA GLN A 344 3.08 32.75 -9.44
C GLN A 344 3.66 31.69 -8.49
N ALA A 345 2.95 31.33 -7.42
CA ALA A 345 3.53 30.51 -6.36
C ALA A 345 3.94 29.11 -6.82
N ALA A 346 3.19 28.50 -7.75
CA ALA A 346 3.52 27.19 -8.32
C ALA A 346 4.83 27.22 -9.14
N ASP A 347 4.99 28.23 -10.01
CA ASP A 347 6.21 28.41 -10.80
C ASP A 347 7.42 28.69 -9.90
N LEU A 348 7.23 29.53 -8.88
CA LEU A 348 8.28 29.85 -7.91
C LEU A 348 8.67 28.67 -7.01
N LEU A 349 7.75 27.74 -6.71
CA LEU A 349 8.10 26.49 -6.03
C LEU A 349 9.01 25.60 -6.87
N GLN A 350 8.82 25.60 -8.20
CA GLN A 350 9.74 24.93 -9.10
C GLN A 350 11.12 25.60 -9.07
N GLU A 351 11.18 26.93 -9.04
CA GLU A 351 12.45 27.66 -8.89
C GLU A 351 13.14 27.38 -7.53
N ILE A 352 12.38 27.25 -6.43
CA ILE A 352 12.92 26.85 -5.11
C ILE A 352 13.52 25.46 -5.13
N ARG A 353 12.85 24.48 -5.74
CA ARG A 353 13.37 23.10 -5.86
C ARG A 353 14.70 23.06 -6.59
N LEU A 354 14.85 23.92 -7.60
CA LEU A 354 16.11 24.09 -8.32
C LEU A 354 17.16 24.80 -7.44
N LEU A 355 16.76 25.70 -6.54
CA LEU A 355 17.65 26.46 -5.66
C LEU A 355 18.20 25.65 -4.47
N GLU A 356 17.43 24.72 -3.93
CA GLU A 356 17.75 23.92 -2.74
C GLU A 356 19.11 23.17 -2.80
N PRO A 357 19.42 22.38 -3.85
CA PRO A 357 20.73 21.73 -3.96
C PRO A 357 21.90 22.72 -4.07
N ARG A 358 21.63 23.97 -4.48
CA ARG A 358 22.65 25.02 -4.69
C ARG A 358 23.04 25.69 -3.40
N VAL A 359 22.03 25.97 -2.56
CA VAL A 359 22.29 26.46 -1.21
C VAL A 359 23.08 25.39 -0.45
N GLN A 360 22.72 24.11 -0.57
CA GLN A 360 23.48 23.00 0.02
C GLN A 360 24.91 22.89 -0.53
N PHE A 361 25.11 23.11 -1.84
CA PHE A 361 26.43 23.12 -2.44
C PHE A 361 27.27 24.32 -1.97
N ALA A 362 26.71 25.53 -1.94
CA ALA A 362 27.32 26.72 -1.37
C ALA A 362 27.70 26.52 0.11
N THR A 363 26.83 25.85 0.89
CA THR A 363 27.11 25.47 2.28
C THR A 363 28.33 24.55 2.39
N ARG A 364 28.51 23.62 1.45
CA ARG A 364 29.70 22.74 1.40
C ARG A 364 30.98 23.49 0.99
N LEU A 365 30.86 24.48 0.12
CA LEU A 365 31.99 25.28 -0.38
C LEU A 365 32.40 26.44 0.53
N SER A 366 31.49 26.92 1.39
CA SER A 366 31.75 28.07 2.27
C SER A 366 32.86 27.73 3.25
N LEU A 367 34.06 28.20 2.95
CA LEU A 367 35.22 28.08 3.84
C LEU A 367 35.00 28.87 5.14
N ALA A 368 34.12 29.86 5.19
CA ALA A 368 34.25 30.92 6.18
C ALA A 368 33.11 31.05 7.19
N HIS A 369 31.85 30.87 6.80
CA HIS A 369 30.70 31.15 7.68
C HIS A 369 29.54 30.18 7.41
N PRO A 370 28.78 29.80 8.45
CA PRO A 370 27.58 29.02 8.25
C PRO A 370 26.63 29.81 7.33
N VAL A 371 25.98 29.11 6.40
CA VAL A 371 24.91 29.64 5.52
C VAL A 371 23.62 29.92 6.32
N GLU A 372 23.78 30.10 7.63
CA GLU A 372 22.75 30.40 8.62
C GLU A 372 21.93 31.61 8.15
N GLY A 373 20.64 31.35 7.94
CA GLY A 373 19.67 32.32 7.46
C GLY A 373 19.21 32.12 6.01
N VAL A 374 20.04 31.62 5.08
CA VAL A 374 19.57 31.35 3.70
C VAL A 374 18.80 30.03 3.63
N GLU A 375 19.26 28.98 4.31
CA GLU A 375 18.54 27.70 4.40
C GLU A 375 17.20 27.85 5.12
N ALA A 376 17.18 28.59 6.23
CA ALA A 376 15.95 28.93 6.94
C ALA A 376 15.01 29.78 6.07
N ALA A 377 15.52 30.83 5.42
CA ALA A 377 14.71 31.65 4.51
C ALA A 377 14.16 30.85 3.32
N LEU A 378 14.92 29.88 2.81
CA LEU A 378 14.49 28.98 1.74
C LEU A 378 13.34 28.09 2.21
N ALA A 379 13.49 27.44 3.38
CA ALA A 379 12.46 26.60 3.97
C ALA A 379 11.17 27.39 4.27
N ASP A 380 11.30 28.58 4.85
CA ASP A 380 10.18 29.49 5.14
C ASP A 380 9.47 29.93 3.85
N THR A 381 10.24 30.35 2.84
CA THR A 381 9.68 30.77 1.55
C THR A 381 8.98 29.62 0.85
N ARG A 382 9.55 28.41 0.90
CA ARG A 382 8.92 27.19 0.36
C ARG A 382 7.58 26.93 1.02
N SER A 383 7.52 26.97 2.35
CA SER A 383 6.30 26.76 3.11
C SER A 383 5.23 27.80 2.74
N LEU A 384 5.62 29.08 2.70
CA LEU A 384 4.72 30.18 2.33
C LEU A 384 4.17 30.05 0.90
N LEU A 385 5.03 29.74 -0.08
CA LEU A 385 4.60 29.59 -1.47
C LEU A 385 3.74 28.34 -1.66
N ALA A 386 4.02 27.24 -0.95
CA ALA A 386 3.17 26.05 -0.94
C ALA A 386 1.76 26.40 -0.46
N ALA A 387 1.64 27.10 0.68
CA ALA A 387 0.34 27.54 1.20
C ALA A 387 -0.39 28.48 0.21
N ARG A 388 0.32 29.39 -0.46
CA ARG A 388 -0.29 30.28 -1.47
C ARG A 388 -0.74 29.55 -2.73
N ALA A 389 0.04 28.58 -3.20
CA ALA A 389 -0.31 27.78 -4.37
C ALA A 389 -1.55 26.92 -4.09
N GLU A 390 -1.61 26.29 -2.91
CA GLU A 390 -2.78 25.55 -2.45
C GLU A 390 -4.02 26.45 -2.36
N GLU A 391 -3.91 27.64 -1.77
CA GLU A 391 -5.03 28.60 -1.67
C GLU A 391 -5.51 29.10 -3.05
N HIS A 392 -4.59 29.31 -3.99
CA HIS A 392 -4.95 29.70 -5.35
C HIS A 392 -5.71 28.58 -6.09
N GLN A 393 -5.21 27.34 -6.01
CA GLN A 393 -5.87 26.18 -6.59
C GLN A 393 -7.26 25.95 -5.97
N PHE A 394 -7.37 26.09 -4.66
CA PHE A 394 -8.65 26.00 -3.95
C PHE A 394 -9.65 27.07 -4.44
N THR A 395 -9.20 28.32 -4.60
CA THR A 395 -10.04 29.41 -5.12
C THR A 395 -10.50 29.15 -6.56
N GLN A 396 -9.60 28.65 -7.42
CA GLN A 396 -9.96 28.27 -8.80
C GLN A 396 -10.97 27.12 -8.83
N ALA A 397 -10.77 26.08 -8.00
CA ALA A 397 -11.68 24.95 -7.92
C ALA A 397 -13.08 25.37 -7.46
N LEU A 398 -13.17 26.26 -6.45
CA LEU A 398 -14.44 26.83 -6.01
C LEU A 398 -15.16 27.60 -7.13
N ALA A 399 -14.43 28.41 -7.89
CA ALA A 399 -14.97 29.19 -8.99
C ALA A 399 -15.44 28.33 -10.17
N ALA A 400 -14.68 27.27 -10.51
CA ALA A 400 -14.96 26.37 -11.62
C ALA A 400 -16.07 25.34 -11.31
N ALA A 401 -16.45 25.20 -10.04
CA ALA A 401 -17.42 24.20 -9.62
C ALA A 401 -18.79 24.36 -10.32
N GLN A 402 -19.32 23.25 -10.79
CA GLN A 402 -20.59 23.15 -11.51
C GLN A 402 -21.71 22.57 -10.61
N PRO A 403 -22.99 22.76 -10.95
CA PRO A 403 -24.11 22.17 -10.21
C PRO A 403 -24.25 20.68 -10.55
N THR A 404 -23.25 19.87 -10.20
CA THR A 404 -23.25 18.41 -10.33
C THR A 404 -22.62 17.78 -9.08
N MET A 405 -23.09 16.61 -8.66
CA MET A 405 -22.52 15.94 -7.48
C MET A 405 -21.04 15.57 -7.66
N GLU A 406 -20.64 15.23 -8.89
CA GLU A 406 -19.23 15.00 -9.28
C GLU A 406 -18.35 16.23 -9.06
N SER A 407 -18.89 17.45 -9.20
CA SER A 407 -18.16 18.68 -8.94
C SER A 407 -18.15 19.06 -7.46
N LEU A 408 -19.17 18.71 -6.68
CA LEU A 408 -19.28 19.12 -5.27
C LEU A 408 -18.48 18.23 -4.32
N VAL A 409 -18.37 16.93 -4.60
CA VAL A 409 -17.64 15.99 -3.74
C VAL A 409 -16.15 16.37 -3.60
N PRO A 410 -15.40 16.68 -4.69
CA PRO A 410 -14.00 17.09 -4.58
C PRO A 410 -13.80 18.39 -3.78
N LEU A 411 -14.76 19.33 -3.80
CA LEU A 411 -14.66 20.57 -3.02
C LEU A 411 -14.58 20.30 -1.52
N VAL A 412 -15.35 19.32 -1.02
CA VAL A 412 -15.31 18.93 0.40
C VAL A 412 -13.93 18.39 0.78
N ALA A 413 -13.32 17.59 -0.10
CA ALA A 413 -11.98 17.06 0.12
C ALA A 413 -10.92 18.18 0.10
N LEU A 414 -10.98 19.08 -0.87
CA LEU A 414 -10.07 20.23 -0.97
C LEU A 414 -10.17 21.16 0.24
N ALA A 415 -11.37 21.43 0.74
CA ALA A 415 -11.58 22.26 1.93
C ALA A 415 -10.94 21.65 3.20
N ARG A 416 -11.01 20.33 3.36
CA ARG A 416 -10.42 19.61 4.50
C ARG A 416 -8.88 19.57 4.45
N LEU A 417 -8.31 19.62 3.25
CA LEU A 417 -6.87 19.55 3.03
C LEU A 417 -6.20 20.92 2.93
N ASN A 418 -6.97 22.02 2.95
CA ASN A 418 -6.42 23.37 2.86
C ASN A 418 -5.61 23.70 4.14
N ARG A 419 -4.30 23.94 3.97
CA ARG A 419 -3.36 24.24 5.06
C ARG A 419 -3.25 25.72 5.41
N GLY A 420 -3.82 26.61 4.60
CA GLY A 420 -3.74 28.06 4.79
C GLY A 420 -4.65 28.52 5.93
N ASP A 421 -5.96 28.52 5.66
CA ASP A 421 -6.99 28.84 6.65
C ASP A 421 -8.12 27.80 6.51
N PRO A 422 -8.07 26.70 7.28
CA PRO A 422 -9.03 25.61 7.15
C PRO A 422 -10.45 26.05 7.51
N GLU A 423 -10.63 27.01 8.41
CA GLU A 423 -11.94 27.51 8.82
C GLU A 423 -12.55 28.37 7.71
N ALA A 424 -11.80 29.35 7.19
CA ALA A 424 -12.28 30.17 6.08
C ALA A 424 -12.51 29.35 4.80
N ALA A 425 -11.69 28.32 4.55
CA ALA A 425 -11.89 27.38 3.44
C ALA A 425 -13.20 26.58 3.60
N GLN A 426 -13.50 26.11 4.81
CA GLN A 426 -14.77 25.44 5.09
C GLN A 426 -15.97 26.37 4.93
N ILE A 427 -15.88 27.62 5.39
CA ILE A 427 -16.95 28.62 5.23
C ILE A 427 -17.23 28.90 3.74
N ARG A 428 -16.18 29.18 2.95
CA ARG A 428 -16.31 29.42 1.49
C ARG A 428 -16.87 28.20 0.76
N THR A 429 -16.42 27.00 1.14
CA THR A 429 -16.90 25.74 0.54
C THR A 429 -18.36 25.48 0.87
N ARG A 430 -18.77 25.67 2.13
CA ARG A 430 -20.17 25.58 2.56
C ARG A 430 -21.04 26.51 1.74
N ALA A 431 -20.68 27.79 1.63
CA ALA A 431 -21.44 28.76 0.86
C ALA A 431 -21.57 28.36 -0.63
N ARG A 432 -20.50 27.83 -1.24
CA ARG A 432 -20.52 27.35 -2.63
C ARG A 432 -21.37 26.09 -2.80
N ILE A 433 -21.29 25.14 -1.88
CA ILE A 433 -22.13 23.93 -1.88
C ILE A 433 -23.60 24.33 -1.68
N ASP A 434 -23.91 25.20 -0.73
CA ASP A 434 -25.28 25.68 -0.49
C ASP A 434 -25.90 26.31 -1.74
N ALA A 435 -25.11 27.07 -2.51
CA ALA A 435 -25.57 27.67 -3.76
C ALA A 435 -25.80 26.66 -4.91
N LEU A 436 -25.04 25.56 -4.96
CA LEU A 436 -25.04 24.63 -6.10
C LEU A 436 -25.80 23.33 -5.85
N LEU A 437 -25.90 22.88 -4.59
CA LEU A 437 -26.50 21.61 -4.22
C LEU A 437 -27.97 21.47 -4.69
N PRO A 438 -28.84 22.48 -4.60
CA PRO A 438 -30.20 22.37 -5.11
C PRO A 438 -30.25 22.03 -6.61
N ALA A 439 -29.48 22.75 -7.43
CA ALA A 439 -29.44 22.51 -8.88
C ALA A 439 -28.79 21.15 -9.23
N ALA A 440 -27.76 20.75 -8.49
CA ALA A 440 -27.13 19.44 -8.65
C ALA A 440 -28.12 18.29 -8.37
N MET A 441 -28.93 18.42 -7.33
CA MET A 441 -29.90 17.41 -6.96
C MET A 441 -31.13 17.40 -7.87
N GLU A 442 -31.53 18.54 -8.46
CA GLU A 442 -32.52 18.54 -9.55
C GLU A 442 -32.02 17.78 -10.79
N ALA A 443 -30.74 17.91 -11.14
CA ALA A 443 -30.15 17.16 -12.25
C ALA A 443 -30.13 15.64 -11.98
N GLU A 444 -29.82 15.22 -10.75
CA GLU A 444 -29.92 13.81 -10.34
C GLU A 444 -31.37 13.31 -10.38
N LEU A 445 -32.31 14.13 -9.91
CA LEU A 445 -33.73 13.79 -9.97
C LEU A 445 -34.23 13.61 -11.41
N ALA A 446 -33.83 14.48 -12.33
CA ALA A 446 -34.20 14.40 -13.75
C ALA A 446 -33.60 13.17 -14.48
N ARG A 447 -32.48 12.64 -13.98
CA ARG A 447 -31.83 11.44 -14.53
C ARG A 447 -32.44 10.14 -14.02
N ALA A 448 -33.08 10.16 -12.85
CA ALA A 448 -33.67 8.97 -12.24
C ALA A 448 -34.97 8.56 -12.94
N LYS A 449 -34.98 7.38 -13.57
CA LYS A 449 -36.14 6.85 -14.31
C LYS A 449 -36.57 5.45 -13.87
N ASP A 450 -35.71 4.73 -13.16
CA ASP A 450 -35.88 3.32 -12.86
C ASP A 450 -35.71 3.06 -11.35
N ILE A 451 -35.77 1.77 -10.97
CA ILE A 451 -35.61 1.32 -9.59
C ILE A 451 -34.24 1.70 -9.02
N ASP A 452 -33.18 1.65 -9.83
CA ASP A 452 -31.84 2.03 -9.36
C ASP A 452 -31.75 3.54 -9.12
N GLY A 453 -32.36 4.35 -9.99
CA GLY A 453 -32.58 5.78 -9.77
C GLY A 453 -33.34 6.05 -8.47
N TYR A 454 -34.44 5.33 -8.23
CA TYR A 454 -35.19 5.42 -6.98
C TYR A 454 -34.32 5.10 -5.76
N ARG A 455 -33.56 3.99 -5.77
CA ARG A 455 -32.69 3.60 -4.66
C ARG A 455 -31.60 4.63 -4.40
N ARG A 456 -30.94 5.13 -5.45
CA ARG A 456 -29.90 6.17 -5.33
C ARG A 456 -30.47 7.44 -4.71
N LEU A 457 -31.63 7.89 -5.19
CA LEU A 457 -32.28 9.09 -4.66
C LEU A 457 -32.77 8.89 -3.21
N ALA A 458 -33.37 7.74 -2.88
CA ALA A 458 -33.80 7.45 -1.51
C ALA A 458 -32.62 7.40 -0.52
N ALA A 459 -31.45 6.96 -0.99
CA ALA A 459 -30.22 6.87 -0.20
C ALA A 459 -29.30 8.11 -0.32
N TRP A 460 -29.74 9.19 -0.97
CA TRP A 460 -28.83 10.28 -1.39
C TRP A 460 -27.96 10.85 -0.25
N ARG A 461 -28.51 10.95 0.97
CA ARG A 461 -27.74 11.43 2.14
C ARG A 461 -26.60 10.49 2.54
N GLN A 462 -26.81 9.18 2.37
CA GLN A 462 -25.81 8.14 2.65
C GLN A 462 -24.81 8.03 1.50
N THR A 463 -25.24 8.30 0.27
CA THR A 463 -24.36 8.32 -0.91
C THR A 463 -23.40 9.52 -0.89
N TYR A 464 -23.83 10.67 -0.38
CA TYR A 464 -23.04 11.91 -0.38
C TYR A 464 -22.81 12.51 1.03
N PRO A 465 -22.27 11.74 1.98
CA PRO A 465 -22.21 12.15 3.39
C PRO A 465 -21.30 13.37 3.61
N GLY A 466 -20.22 13.50 2.83
CA GLY A 466 -19.32 14.65 2.90
C GLY A 466 -19.98 15.96 2.47
N VAL A 467 -20.80 15.93 1.41
CA VAL A 467 -21.52 17.10 0.91
C VAL A 467 -22.63 17.49 1.90
N VAL A 468 -23.37 16.51 2.42
CA VAL A 468 -24.41 16.73 3.43
C VAL A 468 -23.83 17.33 4.72
N ALA A 469 -22.68 16.83 5.18
CA ALA A 469 -22.02 17.36 6.38
C ALA A 469 -21.44 18.77 6.18
N MET A 470 -21.10 19.15 4.94
CA MET A 470 -20.54 20.47 4.64
C MET A 470 -21.63 21.53 4.43
N ALA A 471 -22.73 21.17 3.77
CA ALA A 471 -23.88 22.02 3.50
C ALA A 471 -24.57 22.50 4.78
N SER A 472 -25.29 23.62 4.70
CA SER A 472 -26.09 24.09 5.83
C SER A 472 -27.30 23.17 6.08
N PRO A 473 -27.76 23.05 7.34
CA PRO A 473 -28.95 22.26 7.67
C PRO A 473 -30.19 22.70 6.88
N ALA A 474 -30.33 24.01 6.63
CA ALA A 474 -31.45 24.57 5.87
C ALA A 474 -31.44 24.08 4.40
N THR A 475 -30.28 24.14 3.72
CA THR A 475 -30.14 23.61 2.36
C THR A 475 -30.42 22.11 2.30
N VAL A 476 -29.85 21.33 3.23
CA VAL A 476 -30.06 19.87 3.29
C VAL A 476 -31.53 19.52 3.51
N GLN A 477 -32.24 20.30 4.33
CA GLN A 477 -33.68 20.12 4.55
C GLN A 477 -34.50 20.47 3.30
N GLN A 478 -34.20 21.59 2.64
CA GLN A 478 -34.88 22.01 1.41
C GLN A 478 -34.69 20.97 0.29
N VAL A 479 -33.45 20.56 0.04
CA VAL A 479 -33.10 19.54 -0.94
C VAL A 479 -33.74 18.20 -0.56
N GLY A 480 -33.71 17.83 0.72
CA GLY A 480 -34.36 16.63 1.23
C GLY A 480 -35.85 16.59 0.90
N ALA A 481 -36.59 17.64 1.24
CA ALA A 481 -38.03 17.72 0.95
C ALA A 481 -38.33 17.57 -0.55
N ARG A 482 -37.49 18.18 -1.40
CA ARG A 482 -37.63 18.09 -2.86
C ARG A 482 -37.33 16.70 -3.40
N ILE A 483 -36.29 16.05 -2.89
CA ILE A 483 -35.95 14.67 -3.24
C ILE A 483 -37.02 13.70 -2.74
N ASP A 484 -37.56 13.89 -1.54
CA ASP A 484 -38.63 13.05 -1.00
C ASP A 484 -39.89 13.10 -1.89
N GLN A 485 -40.26 14.29 -2.38
CA GLN A 485 -41.32 14.45 -3.39
C GLN A 485 -41.00 13.72 -4.71
N GLY A 486 -39.76 13.86 -5.19
CA GLY A 486 -39.29 13.23 -6.41
C GLY A 486 -39.26 11.70 -6.32
N VAL A 487 -38.76 11.16 -5.21
CA VAL A 487 -38.74 9.72 -4.86
C VAL A 487 -40.17 9.20 -4.79
N SER A 488 -41.10 9.93 -4.18
CA SER A 488 -42.52 9.54 -4.15
C SER A 488 -43.11 9.47 -5.57
N ALA A 489 -42.90 10.50 -6.40
CA ALA A 489 -43.43 10.54 -7.77
C ALA A 489 -42.84 9.45 -8.67
N LEU A 490 -41.52 9.22 -8.55
CA LEU A 490 -40.83 8.14 -9.26
C LEU A 490 -41.34 6.77 -8.80
N GLY A 491 -41.52 6.58 -7.48
CA GLY A 491 -42.11 5.36 -6.91
C GLY A 491 -43.50 5.08 -7.46
N SER A 492 -44.37 6.09 -7.56
CA SER A 492 -45.70 5.99 -8.18
C SER A 492 -45.63 5.60 -9.65
N THR A 493 -44.69 6.18 -10.40
CA THR A 493 -44.48 5.87 -11.83
C THR A 493 -44.07 4.41 -12.01
N ILE A 494 -43.07 3.95 -11.25
CA ILE A 494 -42.59 2.56 -11.29
C ILE A 494 -43.71 1.60 -10.87
N ALA A 495 -44.46 1.91 -9.82
CA ALA A 495 -45.60 1.09 -9.39
C ALA A 495 -46.66 0.98 -10.49
N GLY A 496 -46.93 2.06 -11.22
CA GLY A 496 -47.82 2.07 -12.38
C GLY A 496 -47.32 1.19 -13.53
N GLU A 497 -46.03 1.23 -13.85
CA GLU A 497 -45.41 0.37 -14.86
C GLU A 497 -45.46 -1.12 -14.47
N LEU A 498 -45.16 -1.44 -13.20
CA LEU A 498 -45.26 -2.79 -12.67
C LEU A 498 -46.71 -3.29 -12.68
N ARG A 499 -47.69 -2.44 -12.37
CA ARG A 499 -49.12 -2.76 -12.49
C ARG A 499 -49.49 -3.05 -13.93
N ALA A 500 -49.08 -2.22 -14.89
CA ALA A 500 -49.34 -2.47 -16.31
C ALA A 500 -48.69 -3.78 -16.80
N ARG A 501 -47.49 -4.11 -16.31
CA ARG A 501 -46.81 -5.37 -16.59
C ARG A 501 -47.58 -6.57 -16.02
N PHE A 502 -48.03 -6.48 -14.76
CA PHE A 502 -48.87 -7.52 -14.14
C PHE A 502 -50.16 -7.76 -14.92
N GLN A 503 -50.82 -6.70 -15.39
CA GLN A 503 -52.04 -6.85 -16.19
C GLN A 503 -51.79 -7.59 -17.51
N ARG A 504 -50.62 -7.40 -18.15
CA ARG A 504 -50.23 -8.15 -19.35
C ARG A 504 -49.84 -9.60 -19.07
N GLU A 505 -49.09 -9.86 -17.99
CA GLU A 505 -48.52 -11.18 -17.69
C GLU A 505 -49.48 -12.10 -16.93
N VAL A 506 -50.38 -11.53 -16.12
CA VAL A 506 -51.28 -12.28 -15.22
C VAL A 506 -52.73 -11.86 -15.45
N GLY A 507 -53.01 -10.56 -15.53
CA GLY A 507 -54.36 -10.03 -15.66
C GLY A 507 -55.12 -10.54 -16.89
N ALA A 508 -54.40 -10.67 -18.02
CA ALA A 508 -54.92 -11.14 -19.30
C ALA A 508 -55.22 -12.66 -19.35
N LEU A 509 -54.71 -13.44 -18.38
CA LEU A 509 -54.96 -14.87 -18.31
C LEU A 509 -56.33 -15.14 -17.67
N PRO A 510 -57.07 -16.16 -18.14
CA PRO A 510 -58.27 -16.65 -17.45
C PRO A 510 -57.95 -17.07 -16.02
N ALA A 511 -58.88 -16.87 -15.09
CA ALA A 511 -58.71 -17.32 -13.71
C ALA A 511 -58.54 -18.84 -13.64
N GLY A 512 -57.47 -19.30 -12.99
CA GLY A 512 -57.11 -20.72 -12.94
C GLY A 512 -55.62 -20.94 -12.70
N ALA A 513 -55.16 -22.18 -12.87
CA ALA A 513 -53.81 -22.60 -12.48
C ALA A 513 -52.69 -21.84 -13.22
N GLU A 514 -52.89 -21.51 -14.50
CA GLU A 514 -51.90 -20.77 -15.30
C GLU A 514 -51.72 -19.33 -14.79
N ALA A 515 -52.82 -18.62 -14.54
CA ALA A 515 -52.78 -17.27 -13.97
C ALA A 515 -52.17 -17.27 -12.56
N LEU A 516 -52.50 -18.27 -11.73
CA LEU A 516 -51.93 -18.42 -10.40
C LEU A 516 -50.40 -18.60 -10.47
N ALA A 517 -49.91 -19.52 -11.31
CA ALA A 517 -48.47 -19.74 -11.49
C ALA A 517 -47.75 -18.49 -12.00
N ALA A 518 -48.34 -17.79 -12.98
CA ALA A 518 -47.81 -16.52 -13.47
C ALA A 518 -47.77 -15.45 -12.37
N GLY A 519 -48.80 -15.38 -11.52
CA GLY A 519 -48.89 -14.49 -10.36
C GLY A 519 -47.82 -14.77 -9.30
N VAL A 520 -47.59 -16.04 -8.94
CA VAL A 520 -46.53 -16.44 -8.01
C VAL A 520 -45.14 -16.13 -8.57
N ALA A 521 -44.90 -16.43 -9.85
CA ALA A 521 -43.64 -16.10 -10.51
C ALA A 521 -43.40 -14.58 -10.58
N PHE A 522 -44.46 -13.79 -10.80
CA PHE A 522 -44.38 -12.34 -10.80
C PHE A 522 -44.05 -11.76 -9.42
N GLU A 523 -44.62 -12.33 -8.35
CA GLU A 523 -44.28 -11.97 -6.96
C GLU A 523 -42.80 -12.23 -6.65
N GLY A 524 -42.27 -13.38 -7.07
CA GLY A 524 -40.83 -13.67 -6.93
C GLY A 524 -39.94 -12.63 -7.61
N ARG A 525 -40.30 -12.17 -8.82
CA ARG A 525 -39.57 -11.09 -9.52
C ARG A 525 -39.67 -9.76 -8.81
N ILE A 526 -40.88 -9.33 -8.40
CA ILE A 526 -41.07 -8.06 -7.70
C ILE A 526 -40.33 -8.04 -6.36
N ALA A 527 -40.34 -9.14 -5.61
CA ALA A 527 -39.62 -9.24 -4.35
C ALA A 527 -38.10 -9.02 -4.53
N ALA A 528 -37.52 -9.46 -5.65
CA ALA A 528 -36.10 -9.25 -5.96
C ALA A 528 -35.83 -7.86 -6.56
N GLU A 529 -36.64 -7.42 -7.53
CA GLU A 529 -36.42 -6.20 -8.30
C GLU A 529 -36.82 -4.96 -7.50
N ALA A 530 -37.97 -4.98 -6.82
CA ALA A 530 -38.63 -3.79 -6.27
C ALA A 530 -38.80 -3.79 -4.75
N ALA A 531 -38.01 -4.56 -3.99
CA ALA A 531 -38.06 -4.61 -2.52
C ALA A 531 -38.03 -3.21 -1.85
N ALA A 532 -37.21 -2.30 -2.38
CA ALA A 532 -37.07 -0.93 -1.87
C ALA A 532 -38.35 -0.08 -1.98
N LEU A 533 -39.29 -0.49 -2.84
CA LEU A 533 -40.55 0.20 -3.08
C LEU A 533 -41.71 -0.38 -2.25
N ALA A 534 -41.52 -1.54 -1.59
CA ALA A 534 -42.58 -2.27 -0.91
C ALA A 534 -43.33 -1.46 0.16
N ALA A 535 -42.66 -0.48 0.78
CA ALA A 535 -43.26 0.37 1.81
C ALA A 535 -44.12 1.52 1.25
N THR A 536 -44.01 1.83 -0.05
CA THR A 536 -44.73 2.95 -0.67
C THR A 536 -46.24 2.70 -0.71
N PRO A 537 -47.09 3.75 -0.60
CA PRO A 537 -48.54 3.60 -0.64
C PRO A 537 -49.05 2.89 -1.90
N ASP A 538 -48.51 3.24 -3.07
CA ASP A 538 -48.93 2.65 -4.35
C ASP A 538 -48.55 1.18 -4.47
N MET A 539 -47.35 0.80 -4.02
CA MET A 539 -46.97 -0.62 -3.99
C MET A 539 -47.77 -1.42 -2.97
N LYS A 540 -48.15 -0.83 -1.83
CA LYS A 540 -49.04 -1.49 -0.87
C LYS A 540 -50.42 -1.74 -1.47
N ALA A 541 -51.02 -0.73 -2.10
CA ALA A 541 -52.30 -0.88 -2.79
C ALA A 541 -52.21 -1.93 -3.92
N PHE A 542 -51.12 -1.91 -4.69
CA PHE A 542 -50.87 -2.89 -5.74
C PHE A 542 -50.61 -4.30 -5.19
N ALA A 543 -49.94 -4.45 -4.04
CA ALA A 543 -49.79 -5.74 -3.38
C ALA A 543 -51.15 -6.32 -2.95
N THR A 544 -52.07 -5.49 -2.43
CA THR A 544 -53.44 -5.91 -2.12
C THR A 544 -54.20 -6.37 -3.37
N GLU A 545 -54.09 -5.63 -4.48
CA GLU A 545 -54.69 -6.01 -5.77
C GLU A 545 -54.17 -7.38 -6.25
N ARG A 546 -52.86 -7.59 -6.24
CA ARG A 546 -52.24 -8.86 -6.64
C ARG A 546 -52.61 -10.02 -5.73
N ALA A 547 -52.65 -9.80 -4.41
CA ALA A 547 -53.09 -10.80 -3.44
C ALA A 547 -54.56 -11.20 -3.65
N SER A 548 -55.44 -10.23 -3.90
CA SER A 548 -56.85 -10.50 -4.21
C SER A 548 -57.01 -11.27 -5.52
N ARG A 549 -56.24 -10.92 -6.56
CA ARG A 549 -56.23 -11.65 -7.83
C ARG A 549 -55.77 -13.09 -7.64
N ARG A 550 -54.64 -13.32 -6.95
CA ARG A 550 -54.16 -14.69 -6.65
C ARG A 550 -55.16 -15.50 -5.85
N ALA A 551 -55.82 -14.93 -4.85
CA ALA A 551 -56.86 -15.64 -4.10
C ALA A 551 -58.02 -16.10 -5.00
N THR A 552 -58.38 -15.28 -5.99
CA THR A 552 -59.39 -15.63 -7.00
C THR A 552 -58.90 -16.74 -7.93
N ASP A 553 -57.67 -16.61 -8.45
CA ASP A 553 -57.07 -17.61 -9.34
C ASP A 553 -56.89 -18.96 -8.63
N LEU A 554 -56.49 -18.95 -7.35
CA LEU A 554 -56.37 -20.15 -6.52
C LEU A 554 -57.72 -20.81 -6.27
N ALA A 555 -58.77 -20.05 -5.96
CA ALA A 555 -60.11 -20.60 -5.79
C ALA A 555 -60.63 -21.25 -7.08
N ALA A 556 -60.37 -20.63 -8.24
CA ALA A 556 -60.76 -21.18 -9.54
C ALA A 556 -59.95 -22.44 -9.92
N ALA A 557 -58.65 -22.46 -9.58
CA ALA A 557 -57.75 -23.57 -9.89
C ALA A 557 -57.89 -24.78 -8.94
N LEU A 558 -58.53 -24.59 -7.79
CA LEU A 558 -58.50 -25.55 -6.69
C LEU A 558 -58.88 -26.99 -7.09
N PRO A 559 -59.96 -27.25 -7.86
CA PRO A 559 -60.31 -28.63 -8.23
C PRO A 559 -59.20 -29.35 -9.01
N ASP A 560 -58.60 -28.67 -9.99
CA ASP A 560 -57.52 -29.22 -10.83
C ASP A 560 -56.23 -29.40 -10.02
N LEU A 561 -55.93 -28.44 -9.13
CA LEU A 561 -54.77 -28.52 -8.25
C LEU A 561 -54.90 -29.66 -7.22
N LEU A 562 -56.10 -29.91 -6.68
CA LEU A 562 -56.36 -31.05 -5.78
C LEU A 562 -56.20 -32.39 -6.51
N SER A 563 -56.71 -32.48 -7.74
CA SER A 563 -56.52 -33.67 -8.58
C SER A 563 -55.04 -33.93 -8.85
N THR A 564 -54.30 -32.88 -9.23
CA THR A 564 -52.86 -32.96 -9.49
C THR A 564 -52.06 -33.32 -8.23
N ALA A 565 -52.39 -32.71 -7.09
CA ALA A 565 -51.74 -32.96 -5.80
C ALA A 565 -51.80 -34.44 -5.39
N GLY A 566 -52.93 -35.11 -5.62
CA GLY A 566 -53.08 -36.54 -5.35
C GLY A 566 -52.17 -37.44 -6.21
N GLY A 567 -51.78 -36.97 -7.40
CA GLY A 567 -50.93 -37.70 -8.34
C GLY A 567 -49.43 -37.46 -8.19
N LEU A 568 -48.99 -36.57 -7.29
CA LEU A 568 -47.57 -36.22 -7.17
C LEU A 568 -46.74 -37.43 -6.70
N PRO A 569 -45.63 -37.78 -7.38
CA PRO A 569 -44.92 -39.04 -7.12
C PRO A 569 -43.91 -38.96 -5.97
N HIS A 570 -43.40 -37.76 -5.65
CA HIS A 570 -42.29 -37.56 -4.71
C HIS A 570 -42.53 -36.34 -3.80
N VAL A 571 -41.86 -36.31 -2.64
CA VAL A 571 -41.89 -35.15 -1.72
C VAL A 571 -41.34 -33.88 -2.41
N THR A 572 -40.29 -33.99 -3.22
CA THR A 572 -39.77 -32.84 -3.99
C THR A 572 -40.77 -32.32 -5.02
N ALA A 573 -41.61 -33.19 -5.58
CA ALA A 573 -42.67 -32.78 -6.48
C ALA A 573 -43.77 -32.01 -5.73
N ILE A 574 -44.05 -32.36 -4.47
CA ILE A 574 -44.90 -31.58 -3.56
C ILE A 574 -44.28 -30.21 -3.31
N GLU A 575 -42.99 -30.15 -2.94
CA GLU A 575 -42.29 -28.89 -2.68
C GLU A 575 -42.29 -27.97 -3.91
N ALA A 576 -41.98 -28.50 -5.10
CA ALA A 576 -41.99 -27.74 -6.35
C ALA A 576 -43.41 -27.29 -6.73
N PHE A 577 -44.42 -28.11 -6.43
CA PHE A 577 -45.82 -27.77 -6.66
C PHE A 577 -46.29 -26.66 -5.71
N ASP A 578 -45.99 -26.76 -4.41
CA ASP A 578 -46.27 -25.70 -3.41
C ASP A 578 -45.62 -24.39 -3.84
N ALA A 579 -44.31 -24.41 -4.16
CA ALA A 579 -43.58 -23.22 -4.59
C ALA A 579 -44.08 -22.60 -5.90
N ARG A 580 -44.70 -23.39 -6.78
CA ARG A 580 -45.25 -22.92 -8.06
C ARG A 580 -46.59 -22.20 -7.88
N TYR A 581 -47.41 -22.60 -6.92
CA TYR A 581 -48.81 -22.18 -6.82
C TYR A 581 -49.17 -21.45 -5.54
N LEU A 582 -48.35 -21.53 -4.49
CA LEU A 582 -48.65 -20.95 -3.19
C LEU A 582 -47.49 -20.06 -2.70
N LEU A 583 -47.84 -18.86 -2.25
CA LEU A 583 -46.96 -18.03 -1.44
C LEU A 583 -47.26 -18.22 0.05
N PRO A 584 -46.29 -17.94 0.95
CA PRO A 584 -46.52 -17.99 2.39
C PRO A 584 -47.75 -17.18 2.85
N ASP A 585 -47.95 -16.00 2.25
CA ASP A 585 -49.05 -15.09 2.60
C ASP A 585 -50.43 -15.61 2.15
N ASP A 586 -50.46 -16.49 1.14
CA ASP A 586 -51.72 -17.01 0.59
C ASP A 586 -52.30 -18.12 1.49
N LYS A 587 -51.50 -18.69 2.41
CA LYS A 587 -51.85 -19.84 3.28
C LYS A 587 -53.04 -19.60 4.23
N GLY A 588 -53.45 -18.35 4.43
CA GLY A 588 -54.64 -18.00 5.24
C GLY A 588 -55.97 -18.25 4.53
N SER A 589 -55.98 -18.28 3.19
CA SER A 589 -57.23 -18.42 2.42
C SER A 589 -57.85 -19.82 2.56
N PRO A 590 -59.19 -19.97 2.46
CA PRO A 590 -59.84 -21.28 2.52
C PRO A 590 -59.31 -22.26 1.46
N ALA A 591 -59.14 -21.80 0.22
CA ALA A 591 -58.62 -22.61 -0.88
C ALA A 591 -57.16 -23.06 -0.64
N ALA A 592 -56.30 -22.18 -0.14
CA ALA A 592 -54.93 -22.56 0.21
C ALA A 592 -54.88 -23.57 1.35
N ARG A 593 -55.76 -23.43 2.37
CA ARG A 593 -55.84 -24.41 3.47
C ARG A 593 -56.29 -25.78 2.99
N GLU A 594 -57.24 -25.84 2.07
CA GLU A 594 -57.70 -27.09 1.46
C GLU A 594 -56.59 -27.75 0.64
N LEU A 595 -55.92 -26.98 -0.22
CA LEU A 595 -54.78 -27.48 -1.01
C LEU A 595 -53.63 -27.93 -0.11
N ALA A 596 -53.26 -27.13 0.90
CA ALA A 596 -52.22 -27.48 1.87
C ALA A 596 -52.57 -28.75 2.65
N SER A 597 -53.85 -28.96 2.99
CA SER A 597 -54.31 -30.20 3.63
C SER A 597 -54.15 -31.41 2.69
N ALA A 598 -54.46 -31.26 1.40
CA ALA A 598 -54.26 -32.32 0.41
C ALA A 598 -52.76 -32.64 0.21
N LEU A 599 -51.91 -31.61 0.10
CA LEU A 599 -50.46 -31.77 0.00
C LEU A 599 -49.87 -32.41 1.27
N ALA A 600 -50.38 -32.05 2.47
CA ALA A 600 -49.94 -32.67 3.73
C ALA A 600 -50.33 -34.15 3.82
N ARG A 601 -51.55 -34.53 3.38
CA ARG A 601 -51.94 -35.94 3.28
C ARG A 601 -51.03 -36.69 2.31
N ARG A 602 -50.79 -36.11 1.13
CA ARG A 602 -49.89 -36.73 0.15
C ARG A 602 -48.46 -36.84 0.65
N HIS A 603 -47.98 -35.83 1.38
CA HIS A 603 -46.66 -35.87 2.01
C HIS A 603 -46.56 -37.04 2.99
N ALA A 604 -47.54 -37.21 3.89
CA ALA A 604 -47.55 -38.31 4.85
C ALA A 604 -47.54 -39.70 4.18
N GLU A 605 -48.16 -39.85 3.00
CA GLU A 605 -48.11 -41.09 2.20
C GLU A 605 -46.73 -41.35 1.58
N LEU A 606 -46.03 -40.30 1.16
CA LEU A 606 -44.73 -40.36 0.49
C LEU A 606 -43.54 -40.27 1.46
N ALA A 607 -43.77 -39.91 2.72
CA ALA A 607 -42.76 -39.66 3.73
C ALA A 607 -42.99 -40.48 5.03
N PRO A 608 -43.12 -41.81 4.96
CA PRO A 608 -43.46 -42.64 6.12
C PRO A 608 -42.37 -42.65 7.22
N PHE A 609 -41.16 -42.17 6.92
CA PHE A 609 -40.03 -42.13 7.85
C PHE A 609 -39.79 -40.75 8.47
N ASP A 610 -40.75 -39.84 8.39
CA ASP A 610 -40.68 -38.56 9.09
C ASP A 610 -40.40 -38.74 10.59
N GLY A 611 -39.48 -37.94 11.12
CA GLY A 611 -39.00 -38.04 12.51
C GLY A 611 -37.90 -39.07 12.75
N THR A 612 -37.46 -39.83 11.73
CA THR A 612 -36.25 -40.65 11.82
C THR A 612 -34.99 -39.82 11.51
N PRO A 613 -33.82 -40.14 12.11
CA PRO A 613 -32.54 -39.61 11.62
C PRO A 613 -32.39 -39.94 10.13
N ALA A 614 -31.89 -39.00 9.33
CA ALA A 614 -31.82 -39.13 7.87
C ALA A 614 -33.18 -39.31 7.13
N ALA A 615 -34.30 -38.90 7.72
CA ALA A 615 -35.65 -39.04 7.13
C ALA A 615 -35.73 -38.55 5.68
N SER A 616 -35.12 -37.41 5.35
CA SER A 616 -35.13 -36.87 3.97
C SER A 616 -34.51 -37.83 2.95
N TYR A 617 -33.46 -38.57 3.34
CA TYR A 617 -32.82 -39.56 2.49
C TYR A 617 -33.67 -40.83 2.36
N PHE A 618 -34.24 -41.34 3.46
CA PHE A 618 -35.09 -42.54 3.40
C PHE A 618 -36.42 -42.30 2.72
N ASN A 619 -37.03 -41.13 2.88
CA ASN A 619 -38.25 -40.76 2.18
C ASN A 619 -37.98 -40.56 0.68
N ALA A 620 -36.81 -40.03 0.30
CA ALA A 620 -36.40 -39.97 -1.10
C ALA A 620 -36.16 -41.37 -1.71
N LEU A 621 -35.55 -42.29 -0.94
CA LEU A 621 -35.43 -43.71 -1.33
C LEU A 621 -36.82 -44.34 -1.49
N TYR A 622 -37.67 -44.23 -0.48
CA TYR A 622 -39.02 -44.78 -0.52
C TYR A 622 -39.88 -44.22 -1.65
N GLY A 623 -39.73 -42.93 -1.97
CA GLY A 623 -40.40 -42.29 -3.09
C GLY A 623 -39.81 -42.64 -4.46
N GLY A 624 -38.59 -43.18 -4.52
CA GLY A 624 -37.87 -43.42 -5.78
C GLY A 624 -37.32 -42.13 -6.42
N ASP A 625 -37.10 -41.08 -5.64
CA ASP A 625 -36.66 -39.77 -6.09
C ASP A 625 -35.14 -39.73 -6.29
N THR A 626 -34.69 -40.28 -7.43
CA THR A 626 -33.27 -40.39 -7.77
C THR A 626 -32.55 -39.03 -7.84
N ALA A 627 -33.25 -37.97 -8.27
CA ALA A 627 -32.67 -36.64 -8.36
C ALA A 627 -32.38 -36.08 -6.95
N ARG A 628 -33.33 -36.21 -6.02
CA ARG A 628 -33.13 -35.81 -4.62
C ARG A 628 -32.06 -36.63 -3.93
N LEU A 629 -32.02 -37.94 -4.17
CA LEU A 629 -30.99 -38.81 -3.60
C LEU A 629 -29.58 -38.39 -4.05
N ARG A 630 -29.41 -38.08 -5.33
CA ARG A 630 -28.14 -37.56 -5.86
C ARG A 630 -27.78 -36.21 -5.25
N ALA A 631 -28.75 -35.32 -5.05
CA ALA A 631 -28.51 -34.03 -4.40
C ALA A 631 -28.08 -34.19 -2.94
N LEU A 632 -28.70 -35.13 -2.20
CA LEU A 632 -28.32 -35.45 -0.82
C LEU A 632 -26.94 -36.12 -0.74
N ASP A 633 -26.65 -37.05 -1.66
CA ASP A 633 -25.33 -37.68 -1.78
C ASP A 633 -24.23 -36.64 -2.08
N THR A 634 -24.51 -35.71 -3.00
CA THR A 634 -23.59 -34.61 -3.34
C THR A 634 -23.39 -33.69 -2.14
N ALA A 635 -24.47 -33.28 -1.48
CA ALA A 635 -24.39 -32.42 -0.28
C ALA A 635 -23.63 -33.10 0.88
N PHE A 636 -23.75 -34.43 0.99
CA PHE A 636 -22.97 -35.23 1.94
C PHE A 636 -21.49 -35.30 1.54
N ALA A 637 -21.18 -35.49 0.26
CA ALA A 637 -19.80 -35.61 -0.26
C ALA A 637 -19.05 -34.27 -0.28
N GLU A 638 -19.77 -33.15 -0.42
CA GLU A 638 -19.19 -31.83 -0.65
C GLU A 638 -18.13 -31.39 0.37
N PRO A 639 -18.32 -31.58 1.69
CA PRO A 639 -17.32 -31.19 2.67
C PRO A 639 -16.02 -31.99 2.49
N TYR A 640 -16.14 -33.29 2.20
CA TYR A 640 -14.98 -34.14 1.95
C TYR A 640 -14.25 -33.70 0.69
N ARG A 641 -15.00 -33.39 -0.38
CA ARG A 641 -14.43 -32.88 -1.62
C ARG A 641 -13.69 -31.56 -1.38
N ARG A 642 -14.28 -30.62 -0.65
CA ARG A 642 -13.66 -29.31 -0.42
C ARG A 642 -12.38 -29.40 0.42
N GLU A 643 -12.39 -30.24 1.46
CA GLU A 643 -11.29 -30.28 2.44
C GLU A 643 -10.21 -31.31 2.10
N LEU A 644 -10.58 -32.49 1.56
CA LEU A 644 -9.63 -33.58 1.27
C LEU A 644 -9.12 -33.57 -0.17
N MET A 645 -9.90 -33.08 -1.14
CA MET A 645 -9.47 -33.10 -2.55
C MET A 645 -8.17 -32.31 -2.80
N PRO A 646 -7.95 -31.11 -2.21
CA PRO A 646 -6.70 -30.39 -2.43
C PRO A 646 -5.47 -31.16 -1.94
N ALA A 647 -5.58 -31.81 -0.77
CA ALA A 647 -4.51 -32.66 -0.23
C ALA A 647 -4.27 -33.90 -1.11
N MET A 648 -5.34 -34.54 -1.59
CA MET A 648 -5.23 -35.71 -2.47
C MET A 648 -4.68 -35.35 -3.86
N GLN A 649 -5.03 -34.19 -4.41
CA GLN A 649 -4.48 -33.68 -5.66
C GLN A 649 -2.97 -33.40 -5.56
N GLN A 650 -2.48 -32.97 -4.39
CA GLN A 650 -1.04 -32.83 -4.14
C GLN A 650 -0.32 -34.18 -4.08
N MET A 651 -1.00 -35.25 -3.64
CA MET A 651 -0.46 -36.61 -3.59
C MET A 651 -0.58 -37.36 -4.93
N ALA A 652 -1.47 -36.92 -5.84
CA ALA A 652 -1.73 -37.61 -7.10
C ALA A 652 -0.48 -37.83 -7.98
N PRO A 653 0.45 -36.86 -8.14
CA PRO A 653 1.68 -37.09 -8.93
C PRO A 653 2.58 -38.19 -8.35
N LEU A 654 2.67 -38.28 -7.01
CA LEU A 654 3.43 -39.33 -6.33
C LEU A 654 2.80 -40.71 -6.60
N MET A 655 1.49 -40.83 -6.43
CA MET A 655 0.76 -42.09 -6.65
C MET A 655 0.79 -42.52 -8.12
N ASN A 656 0.66 -41.57 -9.05
CA ASN A 656 0.84 -41.81 -10.49
C ASN A 656 2.26 -42.31 -10.79
N GLY A 657 3.28 -41.75 -10.12
CA GLY A 657 4.67 -42.22 -10.22
C GLY A 657 4.85 -43.66 -9.75
N ILE A 658 4.27 -44.02 -8.60
CA ILE A 658 4.33 -45.37 -8.04
C ILE A 658 3.60 -46.37 -8.95
N ALA A 659 2.42 -46.04 -9.44
CA ALA A 659 1.65 -46.90 -10.32
C ALA A 659 2.35 -47.13 -11.67
N LYS A 660 3.00 -46.08 -12.20
CA LYS A 660 3.83 -46.18 -13.40
C LYS A 660 5.02 -47.14 -13.19
N LEU A 661 5.62 -47.16 -12.00
CA LEU A 661 6.67 -48.12 -11.64
C LEU A 661 6.13 -49.56 -11.53
N ALA A 662 4.87 -49.74 -11.17
CA ALA A 662 4.17 -51.02 -11.18
C ALA A 662 3.62 -51.42 -12.57
N GLY A 663 3.93 -50.66 -13.63
CA GLY A 663 3.49 -50.93 -15.00
C GLY A 663 2.03 -50.58 -15.30
N VAL A 664 1.35 -49.86 -14.39
CA VAL A 664 -0.05 -49.45 -14.56
C VAL A 664 -0.11 -47.97 -14.94
N ARG A 665 -0.77 -47.64 -16.05
CA ARG A 665 -1.09 -46.26 -16.41
C ARG A 665 -2.43 -45.89 -15.77
N THR A 666 -2.38 -45.16 -14.67
CA THR A 666 -3.57 -44.69 -13.96
C THR A 666 -3.44 -43.20 -13.69
N ASP A 667 -4.52 -42.46 -13.89
CA ASP A 667 -4.65 -41.09 -13.37
C ASP A 667 -5.36 -41.13 -12.02
N TYR A 668 -4.57 -41.24 -10.94
CA TYR A 668 -5.09 -41.24 -9.58
C TYR A 668 -5.81 -39.93 -9.22
N GLY A 669 -5.44 -38.81 -9.83
CA GLY A 669 -6.11 -37.52 -9.59
C GLY A 669 -7.55 -37.55 -10.12
N ALA A 670 -7.71 -37.89 -11.40
CA ALA A 670 -9.02 -38.02 -12.03
C ALA A 670 -9.87 -39.14 -11.39
N ALA A 671 -9.25 -40.26 -11.05
CA ALA A 671 -9.94 -41.37 -10.39
C ALA A 671 -10.45 -41.03 -9.00
N MET A 672 -9.64 -40.33 -8.19
CA MET A 672 -10.07 -39.87 -6.86
C MET A 672 -11.16 -38.81 -7.01
N GLN A 673 -11.02 -37.87 -7.94
CA GLN A 673 -12.06 -36.90 -8.24
C GLN A 673 -13.40 -37.59 -8.56
N HIS A 674 -13.41 -38.56 -9.47
CA HIS A 674 -14.61 -39.33 -9.79
C HIS A 674 -15.10 -40.19 -8.61
N ALA A 675 -14.22 -40.73 -7.78
CA ALA A 675 -14.62 -41.48 -6.58
C ALA A 675 -15.35 -40.58 -5.58
N PHE A 676 -14.88 -39.35 -5.36
CA PHE A 676 -15.53 -38.36 -4.50
C PHE A 676 -16.85 -37.83 -5.10
N GLU A 677 -16.90 -37.60 -6.42
CA GLU A 677 -18.12 -37.18 -7.13
C GLU A 677 -19.22 -38.24 -7.10
N ASN A 678 -18.84 -39.52 -7.00
CA ASN A 678 -19.76 -40.65 -6.97
C ASN A 678 -19.92 -41.26 -5.57
N ILE A 679 -19.54 -40.58 -4.49
CA ILE A 679 -19.89 -41.00 -3.13
C ILE A 679 -21.43 -41.08 -3.03
N SER A 680 -21.92 -42.18 -2.47
CA SER A 680 -23.35 -42.37 -2.24
C SER A 680 -23.62 -43.00 -0.88
N LEU A 681 -24.62 -42.48 -0.18
CA LEU A 681 -25.08 -42.95 1.12
C LEU A 681 -25.82 -44.30 1.02
N ILE A 682 -26.18 -44.74 -0.19
CA ILE A 682 -26.82 -46.04 -0.39
C ILE A 682 -25.91 -47.21 -0.01
N VAL A 683 -24.59 -47.04 -0.14
CA VAL A 683 -23.59 -48.06 0.22
C VAL A 683 -23.61 -48.32 1.73
N PRO A 684 -23.38 -47.33 2.61
CA PRO A 684 -23.46 -47.58 4.05
C PRO A 684 -24.87 -47.99 4.51
N VAL A 685 -25.94 -47.52 3.87
CA VAL A 685 -27.31 -47.99 4.15
C VAL A 685 -27.43 -49.50 3.88
N TRP A 686 -27.01 -49.98 2.72
CA TRP A 686 -27.02 -51.42 2.42
C TRP A 686 -26.08 -52.22 3.32
N SER A 687 -24.87 -51.74 3.61
CA SER A 687 -23.96 -52.44 4.52
C SER A 687 -24.61 -52.67 5.89
N ILE A 688 -25.24 -51.65 6.47
CA ILE A 688 -25.89 -51.75 7.79
C ILE A 688 -27.14 -52.63 7.70
N PHE A 689 -27.96 -52.42 6.66
CA PHE A 689 -29.18 -53.17 6.45
C PHE A 689 -28.91 -54.68 6.35
N LEU A 690 -27.85 -55.09 5.63
CA LEU A 690 -27.51 -56.50 5.44
C LEU A 690 -26.80 -57.11 6.64
N VAL A 691 -25.89 -56.37 7.30
CA VAL A 691 -25.18 -56.86 8.49
C VAL A 691 -26.14 -57.05 9.68
N GLU A 692 -27.12 -56.16 9.86
CA GLU A 692 -28.09 -56.25 10.95
C GLU A 692 -29.38 -57.00 10.55
N TYR A 693 -29.47 -57.54 9.31
CA TYR A 693 -30.68 -58.14 8.77
C TYR A 693 -31.19 -59.30 9.64
N GLU A 694 -30.33 -60.28 9.95
CA GLU A 694 -30.69 -61.42 10.79
C GLU A 694 -31.10 -60.99 12.21
N GLY A 695 -30.47 -59.95 12.76
CA GLY A 695 -30.75 -59.47 14.11
C GLY A 695 -32.07 -58.70 14.25
N ARG A 696 -32.50 -57.99 13.19
CA ARG A 696 -33.68 -57.10 13.24
C ARG A 696 -34.88 -57.59 12.45
N LEU A 697 -34.65 -58.34 11.38
CA LEU A 697 -35.65 -58.80 10.42
C LEU A 697 -35.60 -60.33 10.28
N LYS A 698 -35.31 -61.05 11.38
CA LYS A 698 -35.11 -62.51 11.38
C LYS A 698 -36.25 -63.27 10.69
N GLN A 699 -37.49 -62.86 10.93
CA GLN A 699 -38.67 -63.50 10.35
C GLN A 699 -38.83 -63.25 8.84
N CYS A 700 -38.10 -62.28 8.29
CA CYS A 700 -38.04 -62.00 6.86
C CYS A 700 -36.82 -62.64 6.19
N MET A 701 -36.09 -63.52 6.89
CA MET A 701 -35.00 -64.28 6.30
C MET A 701 -35.51 -65.41 5.42
N ASP A 702 -34.81 -65.63 4.31
CA ASP A 702 -35.07 -66.77 3.43
C ASP A 702 -34.85 -68.10 4.20
N PRO A 703 -35.54 -69.18 3.81
CA PRO A 703 -35.31 -70.51 4.39
C PRO A 703 -33.86 -71.02 4.24
N GLN A 704 -33.14 -70.52 3.23
CA GLN A 704 -31.75 -70.85 2.94
C GLN A 704 -30.93 -69.56 2.71
N PRO A 705 -30.52 -68.85 3.78
CA PRO A 705 -29.69 -67.66 3.65
C PRO A 705 -28.25 -68.04 3.28
N VAL A 706 -27.55 -67.13 2.61
CA VAL A 706 -26.12 -67.24 2.33
C VAL A 706 -25.35 -66.80 3.58
N THR A 707 -24.37 -67.60 3.99
CA THR A 707 -23.50 -67.29 5.13
C THR A 707 -22.16 -66.75 4.66
N PHE A 708 -21.80 -65.56 5.12
CA PHE A 708 -20.48 -64.94 4.92
C PHE A 708 -19.69 -65.02 6.22
N ARG A 709 -18.48 -65.60 6.16
CA ARG A 709 -17.56 -65.68 7.30
C ARG A 709 -16.48 -64.60 7.20
N HIS A 710 -16.37 -63.78 8.22
CA HIS A 710 -15.37 -62.71 8.30
C HIS A 710 -14.38 -63.00 9.41
N THR A 711 -13.09 -62.91 9.10
CA THR A 711 -12.00 -63.12 10.05
C THR A 711 -11.29 -61.78 10.28
N ILE A 712 -11.32 -61.28 11.51
CA ILE A 712 -10.57 -60.11 11.95
C ILE A 712 -9.29 -60.61 12.62
N THR A 713 -8.15 -60.22 12.07
CA THR A 713 -6.82 -60.46 12.64
C THR A 713 -6.34 -59.19 13.34
N THR A 714 -6.35 -59.17 14.67
CA THR A 714 -5.87 -58.02 15.45
C THR A 714 -4.38 -58.20 15.75
N ARG A 715 -3.56 -57.23 15.35
CA ARG A 715 -2.12 -57.18 15.62
C ARG A 715 -1.83 -56.07 16.61
N THR A 716 -1.15 -56.38 17.71
CA THR A 716 -0.73 -55.38 18.69
C THR A 716 0.76 -55.17 18.56
N ILE A 717 1.15 -54.00 18.07
CA ILE A 717 2.54 -53.62 17.85
C ILE A 717 2.93 -52.60 18.91
N TYR A 718 3.97 -52.91 19.69
CA TYR A 718 4.58 -51.97 20.62
C TYR A 718 5.64 -51.15 19.90
N ARG A 719 5.60 -49.84 20.10
CA ARG A 719 6.56 -48.87 19.58
C ARG A 719 7.14 -48.06 20.72
N ASP A 720 8.35 -47.53 20.54
CA ASP A 720 8.96 -46.60 21.49
C ASP A 720 8.33 -45.20 21.43
N GLY A 721 8.79 -44.28 22.30
CA GLY A 721 8.35 -42.88 22.37
C GLY A 721 8.64 -42.05 21.12
N PHE A 722 9.36 -42.60 20.13
CA PHE A 722 9.66 -41.97 18.84
C PHE A 722 8.97 -42.69 17.66
N GLY A 723 8.19 -43.74 17.93
CA GLY A 723 7.44 -44.50 16.92
C GLY A 723 8.17 -45.67 16.28
N THR A 724 9.36 -46.04 16.77
CA THR A 724 10.15 -47.19 16.30
C THR A 724 9.56 -48.49 16.80
N TYR A 725 9.46 -49.51 15.94
CA TYR A 725 8.96 -50.84 16.31
C TYR A 725 9.83 -51.49 17.40
N LEU A 726 9.19 -52.01 18.45
CA LEU A 726 9.85 -52.79 19.51
C LEU A 726 9.55 -54.29 19.33
N TYR A 727 8.29 -54.68 19.42
CA TYR A 727 7.83 -56.07 19.23
C TYR A 727 6.33 -56.12 18.94
N GLU A 728 5.86 -57.26 18.44
CA GLU A 728 4.45 -57.54 18.12
C GLU A 728 3.96 -58.73 18.93
N LEU A 729 2.77 -58.62 19.51
CA LEU A 729 2.09 -59.78 20.11
C LEU A 729 1.51 -60.68 19.01
N PRO A 730 1.44 -62.01 19.23
CA PRO A 730 0.81 -62.91 18.28
C PRO A 730 -0.58 -62.41 17.86
N PRO A 731 -0.89 -62.40 16.55
CA PRO A 731 -2.17 -61.89 16.08
C PRO A 731 -3.31 -62.69 16.69
N VAL A 732 -4.30 -61.99 17.24
CA VAL A 732 -5.54 -62.61 17.71
C VAL A 732 -6.52 -62.61 16.55
N GLU A 733 -6.89 -63.81 16.09
CA GLU A 733 -7.94 -63.98 15.10
C GLU A 733 -9.29 -64.18 15.78
N SER A 734 -10.27 -63.39 15.35
CA SER A 734 -11.67 -63.56 15.72
C SER A 734 -12.49 -63.68 14.46
N SER A 735 -13.39 -64.66 14.37
CA SER A 735 -14.29 -64.80 13.22
C SER A 735 -15.75 -64.68 13.63
N TYR A 736 -16.54 -63.99 12.81
CA TYR A 736 -17.99 -63.93 12.96
C TYR A 736 -18.66 -64.20 11.61
N GLU A 737 -19.91 -64.67 11.68
CA GLU A 737 -20.71 -65.03 10.51
C GLU A 737 -21.85 -64.02 10.34
N VAL A 738 -22.16 -63.67 9.10
CA VAL A 738 -23.30 -62.83 8.72
C VAL A 738 -24.15 -63.61 7.74
N ARG A 739 -25.45 -63.73 8.02
CA ARG A 739 -26.43 -64.41 7.16
C ARG A 739 -27.26 -63.40 6.39
N VAL A 740 -27.39 -63.62 5.09
CA VAL A 740 -28.04 -62.69 4.16
C VAL A 740 -28.96 -63.46 3.21
N ASN A 741 -30.14 -62.92 2.89
CA ASN A 741 -31.04 -63.49 1.89
C ASN A 741 -30.35 -63.64 0.54
N HIS A 742 -30.70 -64.69 -0.20
CA HIS A 742 -30.05 -65.01 -1.47
C HIS A 742 -30.14 -63.84 -2.47
N ARG A 743 -31.26 -63.12 -2.48
CA ARG A 743 -31.49 -61.92 -3.32
C ARG A 743 -30.44 -60.83 -3.11
N PHE A 744 -29.92 -60.67 -1.89
CA PHE A 744 -28.97 -59.60 -1.57
C PHE A 744 -27.51 -60.03 -1.62
N LYS A 745 -27.22 -61.27 -2.06
CA LYS A 745 -25.85 -61.81 -2.09
C LYS A 745 -24.89 -60.91 -2.87
N ASP A 746 -25.27 -60.50 -4.08
CA ASP A 746 -24.38 -59.70 -4.94
C ASP A 746 -24.26 -58.25 -4.45
N ILE A 747 -25.28 -57.73 -3.76
CA ILE A 747 -25.21 -56.44 -3.07
C ILE A 747 -24.23 -56.54 -1.90
N TYR A 748 -24.30 -57.60 -1.10
CA TYR A 748 -23.39 -57.84 0.01
C TYR A 748 -21.93 -57.97 -0.44
N ASP A 749 -21.68 -58.74 -1.50
CA ASP A 749 -20.36 -58.87 -2.11
C ASP A 749 -19.79 -57.52 -2.59
N ALA A 750 -20.65 -56.59 -3.01
CA ALA A 750 -20.25 -55.27 -3.51
C ALA A 750 -20.05 -54.24 -2.39
N VAL A 751 -20.90 -54.19 -1.36
CA VAL A 751 -20.81 -53.19 -0.28
C VAL A 751 -19.89 -53.61 0.88
N GLY A 752 -19.78 -54.92 1.12
CA GLY A 752 -18.96 -55.50 2.18
C GLY A 752 -19.33 -55.06 3.61
N LEU A 753 -18.39 -55.31 4.53
CA LEU A 753 -18.50 -54.90 5.93
C LEU A 753 -18.07 -53.44 6.11
N SER A 754 -19.05 -52.54 6.20
CA SER A 754 -18.81 -51.25 6.81
C SER A 754 -19.10 -51.37 8.32
N ASN A 755 -18.10 -51.17 9.18
CA ASN A 755 -18.34 -50.94 10.60
C ASN A 755 -18.42 -49.43 10.84
N PRO A 756 -19.63 -48.85 10.93
CA PRO A 756 -19.79 -47.41 11.04
C PRO A 756 -19.39 -46.86 12.42
N ARG A 757 -19.14 -47.72 13.42
CA ARG A 757 -18.52 -47.33 14.70
C ARG A 757 -17.00 -47.42 14.68
N SER A 758 -16.39 -47.60 13.52
CA SER A 758 -14.93 -47.51 13.41
C SER A 758 -14.46 -46.15 13.96
N PRO A 759 -13.30 -46.10 14.65
CA PRO A 759 -12.71 -44.84 15.10
C PRO A 759 -12.59 -43.81 13.97
N LEU A 760 -12.39 -44.28 12.72
CA LEU A 760 -12.35 -43.46 11.52
C LEU A 760 -13.71 -42.84 11.19
N GLY A 761 -14.82 -43.58 11.27
CA GLY A 761 -16.16 -43.04 11.06
C GLY A 761 -16.54 -41.97 12.09
N GLN A 762 -16.16 -42.16 13.36
CA GLN A 762 -16.36 -41.17 14.42
C GLN A 762 -15.49 -39.92 14.25
N MET A 763 -14.23 -40.12 13.85
CA MET A 763 -13.29 -39.03 13.54
C MET A 763 -13.79 -38.21 12.35
N VAL A 764 -14.33 -38.85 11.32
CA VAL A 764 -14.95 -38.21 10.16
C VAL A 764 -16.17 -37.36 10.57
N ASP A 765 -17.09 -37.91 11.37
CA ASP A 765 -18.25 -37.16 11.86
C ASP A 765 -17.83 -35.96 12.75
N GLN A 766 -16.75 -36.09 13.52
CA GLN A 766 -16.21 -34.99 14.36
C GLN A 766 -15.51 -33.90 13.54
N MET A 767 -14.79 -34.26 12.48
CA MET A 767 -14.06 -33.30 11.65
C MET A 767 -14.96 -32.55 10.66
N PHE A 768 -16.04 -33.19 10.18
CA PHE A 768 -16.85 -32.66 9.07
C PHE A 768 -18.34 -32.44 9.42
N GLY A 769 -18.78 -32.79 10.63
CA GLY A 769 -20.16 -32.66 11.07
C GLY A 769 -20.58 -31.22 11.40
N GLY A 770 -21.23 -30.55 10.44
CA GLY A 770 -21.96 -29.28 10.68
C GLY A 770 -23.29 -29.48 11.42
N LYS A 771 -23.93 -28.38 11.87
CA LYS A 771 -25.28 -28.43 12.51
C LYS A 771 -26.41 -28.77 11.54
N ASP A 772 -26.25 -28.48 10.25
CA ASP A 772 -27.30 -28.61 9.23
C ASP A 772 -26.98 -29.66 8.15
N ARG A 773 -26.13 -30.66 8.47
CA ARG A 773 -25.65 -31.65 7.50
C ARG A 773 -25.87 -33.07 8.00
N LEU A 774 -26.18 -33.95 7.05
CA LEU A 774 -26.35 -35.37 7.31
C LEU A 774 -25.04 -36.00 7.77
N LYS A 775 -25.07 -36.71 8.89
CA LYS A 775 -23.89 -37.37 9.48
C LYS A 775 -23.90 -38.89 9.25
N VAL A 776 -22.73 -39.53 9.30
CA VAL A 776 -22.64 -41.00 9.19
C VAL A 776 -23.41 -41.65 10.34
N ALA A 777 -23.32 -41.11 11.56
CA ALA A 777 -24.11 -41.56 12.70
C ALA A 777 -25.64 -41.49 12.45
N GLU A 778 -26.13 -40.46 11.75
CA GLU A 778 -27.56 -40.31 11.44
C GLU A 778 -28.03 -41.34 10.42
N ILE A 779 -27.19 -41.67 9.42
CA ILE A 779 -27.47 -42.78 8.50
C ILE A 779 -27.56 -44.10 9.26
N VAL A 780 -26.69 -44.33 10.24
CA VAL A 780 -26.66 -45.57 11.02
C VAL A 780 -27.89 -45.73 11.88
N ASP A 781 -28.14 -44.73 12.73
CA ASP A 781 -29.26 -44.77 13.65
C ASP A 781 -30.59 -44.72 12.89
N GLY A 782 -30.61 -43.97 11.79
CA GLY A 782 -31.70 -43.92 10.83
C GLY A 782 -32.00 -45.27 10.17
N THR A 783 -30.98 -45.97 9.64
CA THR A 783 -31.14 -47.29 9.01
C THR A 783 -31.67 -48.31 10.02
N ARG A 784 -31.20 -48.26 11.27
CA ARG A 784 -31.71 -49.13 12.33
C ARG A 784 -33.18 -48.84 12.67
N ARG A 785 -33.57 -47.57 12.73
CA ARG A 785 -34.97 -47.19 12.96
C ARG A 785 -35.86 -47.61 11.79
N LEU A 786 -35.42 -47.35 10.55
CA LEU A 786 -36.04 -47.85 9.33
C LEU A 786 -36.31 -49.35 9.44
N MET A 787 -35.30 -50.16 9.74
CA MET A 787 -35.46 -51.62 9.87
C MET A 787 -36.47 -52.00 10.95
N ASN A 788 -36.49 -51.30 12.09
CA ASN A 788 -37.49 -51.54 13.14
C ASN A 788 -38.91 -51.20 12.68
N ASP A 789 -39.09 -50.11 11.93
CA ASP A 789 -40.40 -49.70 11.42
C ASP A 789 -40.90 -50.69 10.35
N LEU A 790 -40.02 -51.14 9.46
CA LEU A 790 -40.29 -52.22 8.51
C LEU A 790 -40.64 -53.53 9.23
N ASN A 791 -39.91 -53.86 10.29
CA ASN A 791 -40.15 -55.04 11.12
C ASN A 791 -41.56 -55.04 11.74
N ARG A 792 -42.01 -53.88 12.22
CA ARG A 792 -43.36 -53.71 12.80
C ARG A 792 -44.47 -53.89 11.78
N GLN A 793 -44.26 -53.50 10.52
CA GLN A 793 -45.26 -53.64 9.46
C GLN A 793 -45.30 -55.04 8.85
N GLY A 794 -44.23 -55.81 8.98
CA GLY A 794 -44.12 -57.19 8.49
C GLY A 794 -43.48 -57.31 7.11
N CYS A 795 -43.01 -58.53 6.81
CA CYS A 795 -42.20 -58.83 5.62
C CYS A 795 -42.95 -58.62 4.31
N ASP A 796 -44.26 -58.90 4.30
CA ASP A 796 -45.12 -58.75 3.12
C ASP A 796 -45.76 -57.35 3.01
N SER A 797 -45.33 -56.40 3.85
CA SER A 797 -45.90 -55.05 3.82
C SER A 797 -45.56 -54.32 2.52
N PRO A 798 -46.50 -53.54 1.94
CA PRO A 798 -46.22 -52.69 0.78
C PRO A 798 -45.07 -51.70 1.04
N LEU A 799 -44.91 -51.26 2.29
CA LEU A 799 -43.81 -50.40 2.72
C LEU A 799 -42.45 -51.08 2.54
N MET A 800 -42.30 -52.32 3.06
CA MET A 800 -41.08 -53.12 2.91
C MET A 800 -40.76 -53.37 1.43
N ALA A 801 -41.75 -53.87 0.68
CA ALA A 801 -41.56 -54.22 -0.73
C ALA A 801 -41.09 -53.00 -1.55
N ARG A 802 -41.75 -51.84 -1.39
CA ARG A 802 -41.38 -50.61 -2.10
C ARG A 802 -40.01 -50.08 -1.67
N MET A 803 -39.72 -50.03 -0.37
CA MET A 803 -38.45 -49.51 0.13
C MET A 803 -37.27 -50.34 -0.37
N VAL A 804 -37.33 -51.67 -0.23
CA VAL A 804 -36.28 -52.59 -0.69
C VAL A 804 -36.07 -52.47 -2.20
N ASP A 805 -37.16 -52.48 -2.98
CA ASP A 805 -37.08 -52.35 -4.43
C ASP A 805 -36.42 -51.03 -4.88
N HIS A 806 -36.76 -49.90 -4.24
CA HIS A 806 -36.12 -48.62 -4.54
C HIS A 806 -34.66 -48.55 -4.08
N MET A 807 -34.32 -49.16 -2.94
CA MET A 807 -32.93 -49.28 -2.50
C MET A 807 -32.08 -50.09 -3.48
N GLU A 808 -32.63 -51.18 -4.04
CA GLU A 808 -31.95 -51.98 -5.05
C GLU A 808 -31.78 -51.20 -6.35
N ARG A 809 -32.84 -50.53 -6.83
CA ARG A 809 -32.79 -49.71 -8.05
C ARG A 809 -31.77 -48.58 -7.93
N TYR A 810 -31.75 -47.85 -6.81
CA TYR A 810 -30.78 -46.78 -6.61
C TYR A 810 -29.34 -47.31 -6.44
N PHE A 811 -29.17 -48.48 -5.82
CA PHE A 811 -27.87 -49.14 -5.75
C PHE A 811 -27.36 -49.60 -7.12
N ALA A 812 -28.24 -50.11 -7.99
CA ALA A 812 -27.89 -50.45 -9.36
C ALA A 812 -27.46 -49.21 -10.17
N ASP A 813 -28.16 -48.07 -10.03
CA ASP A 813 -27.75 -46.78 -10.61
C ASP A 813 -26.36 -46.36 -10.11
N TYR A 814 -26.11 -46.46 -8.81
CA TYR A 814 -24.79 -46.20 -8.22
C TYR A 814 -23.72 -47.11 -8.83
N GLN A 815 -23.95 -48.42 -8.93
CA GLN A 815 -22.99 -49.35 -9.53
C GLN A 815 -22.70 -49.04 -11.00
N GLN A 816 -23.72 -48.64 -11.77
CA GLN A 816 -23.53 -48.24 -13.16
C GLN A 816 -22.64 -47.00 -13.26
N ARG A 817 -22.81 -46.01 -12.37
CA ARG A 817 -21.94 -44.83 -12.29
C ARG A 817 -20.50 -45.18 -11.89
N GLN A 818 -20.32 -46.09 -10.93
CA GLN A 818 -18.99 -46.55 -10.52
C GLN A 818 -18.25 -47.34 -11.60
N ARG A 819 -18.95 -48.07 -12.48
CA ARG A 819 -18.32 -48.70 -13.65
C ARG A 819 -17.72 -47.66 -14.61
N GLY A 820 -18.41 -46.52 -14.79
CA GLY A 820 -17.84 -45.38 -15.51
C GLY A 820 -16.54 -44.86 -14.89
N THR A 821 -16.41 -44.87 -13.55
CA THR A 821 -15.16 -44.55 -12.85
C THR A 821 -14.05 -45.57 -13.15
N ALA A 822 -14.39 -46.86 -13.22
CA ALA A 822 -13.43 -47.93 -13.54
C ALA A 822 -12.93 -47.85 -15.00
N ASP A 823 -13.80 -47.47 -15.93
CA ASP A 823 -13.43 -47.24 -17.33
C ASP A 823 -12.53 -46.00 -17.47
N ALA A 824 -12.83 -44.91 -16.75
CA ALA A 824 -11.98 -43.72 -16.67
C ALA A 824 -10.60 -44.02 -16.04
N LEU A 825 -10.55 -44.88 -15.01
CA LEU A 825 -9.32 -45.37 -14.37
C LEU A 825 -8.42 -46.18 -15.33
N LEU A 826 -9.04 -46.91 -16.27
CA LEU A 826 -8.37 -47.76 -17.25
C LEU A 826 -8.10 -47.04 -18.59
N GLY A 827 -8.50 -45.78 -18.72
CA GLY A 827 -8.38 -44.99 -19.94
C GLY A 827 -9.15 -45.58 -21.13
N ARG A 828 -10.34 -46.14 -20.88
CA ARG A 828 -11.20 -46.79 -21.89
C ARG A 828 -12.40 -45.94 -22.26
#